data_AF-A0A4R2IPV0-F1
#
_entry.id   AF-A0A4R2IPV0-F1
#
_cell.length_a   1.000
_cell.length_b   1.000
_cell.length_c   1.000
_cell.angle_alpha   90.00
_cell.angle_beta   90.00
_cell.angle_gamma   90.00
#
_symmetry.space_group_name_H-M   'P 1'
#
loop_
_entity.id
_entity.type
_entity.pdbx_description
1 polymer ?
#
loop_
_entity_poly.entity_id
_entity_poly.type
_entity_poly.pdbx_seq_one_letter_code
_entity_poly.pdbx_strand_id
1 'polypeptide(L)'
;MPNPVQAEQVHLTTFYAALDAERERTEARKRDEQLVGTRNAQALHQRDGRIRDLNVRLARLNSAEEGLYFGRLDDVDGEVLHIGRLGLHDDDYEPLLVDWRAPAARPFYIATAVANEGVVRRRHIQTRLRKVVDVQDEQLDLEHDAADASKPGTGVMGEAVLLKALEARRTGRMESIVQTIQADQDRIIRSELPGILVVQGGPGTGKTAIALHRAAYLLYTHREQLEKRGILVVGPNAAFLRFIGQVLPSLGEDGVRLVTVAELYPGLTATRPEDAESAEVKGRAVMADVIAKAVADRQWVPSRPIRVTVDRTELRLDPSVCEEVRRRARARNLSHNQARPLFLTEIIDHLTNQYAELIGTDPLDGEMILDEYDLAELRKEVVAEPAVQALLDQLWPMLSPQRLLEDLYGDEDRLALAAPQLSVLDREHLLRYGDDWSPSDVPLLDEAAELLGDDGREAAREKAARARAIAYAQGSLDVLSGSGSTDFDEDDESEVLTAKDILDAEALAERYEAEDDRTLADRAAADRRWTYGHVIVDEAQELTPMAWRAIARRCPLRSMTVVGDVAQTGAIGGGTSWSAALGETFGDRWRLAELTLNYRTPAEVMELAGDVLREVDPSIPAPRSVRSTGIKPWYADVPAPEQALYVHKIAGDETQHGQVGVITSRRRLELVQEAVADLADVTVLTARNAKGLEFDSVLVVDADGIMIESPRGLRDLYVALTRCTQRLGVIGTLPDVLRSSTAWSQ
;
A
#
# COMPACT_ATOMS: atom_id res chain seq x y z
N MET A 1 15.84 -8.15 -37.59
CA MET A 1 16.52 -8.32 -36.28
C MET A 1 15.84 -9.44 -35.52
N PRO A 2 16.59 -10.28 -34.77
CA PRO A 2 15.98 -11.28 -33.89
C PRO A 2 15.07 -10.58 -32.89
N ASN A 3 13.97 -11.24 -32.51
CA ASN A 3 13.04 -10.70 -31.52
C ASN A 3 13.79 -10.55 -30.17
N PRO A 4 13.85 -9.37 -29.55
CA PRO A 4 14.59 -9.15 -28.31
C PRO A 4 14.13 -10.07 -27.18
N VAL A 5 12.83 -10.39 -27.12
CA VAL A 5 12.27 -11.36 -26.16
C VAL A 5 12.88 -12.75 -26.35
N GLN A 6 13.09 -13.19 -27.59
CA GLN A 6 13.68 -14.50 -27.88
C GLN A 6 15.16 -14.55 -27.53
N ALA A 7 15.90 -13.45 -27.77
CA ALA A 7 17.31 -13.35 -27.39
C ALA A 7 17.47 -13.45 -25.87
N GLU A 8 16.69 -12.67 -25.12
CA GLU A 8 16.72 -12.69 -23.66
C GLU A 8 16.20 -14.01 -23.07
N GLN A 9 15.29 -14.70 -23.75
CA GLN A 9 14.83 -16.04 -23.33
C GLN A 9 15.95 -17.08 -23.35
N VAL A 10 16.91 -16.98 -24.27
CA VAL A 10 18.07 -17.90 -24.31
C VAL A 10 18.91 -17.71 -23.05
N HIS A 11 19.23 -16.47 -22.69
CA HIS A 11 19.97 -16.15 -21.47
C HIS A 11 19.22 -16.61 -20.21
N LEU A 12 17.91 -16.32 -20.12
CA LEU A 12 17.07 -16.76 -19.01
C LEU A 12 17.11 -18.28 -18.81
N THR A 13 17.06 -19.03 -19.92
CA THR A 13 17.10 -20.50 -19.90
C THR A 13 18.44 -21.01 -19.34
N THR A 14 19.55 -20.38 -19.74
CA THR A 14 20.88 -20.68 -19.20
C THR A 14 20.97 -20.39 -17.70
N PHE A 15 20.43 -19.25 -17.24
CA PHE A 15 20.44 -18.90 -15.81
C PHE A 15 19.63 -19.87 -14.96
N TYR A 16 18.45 -20.31 -15.43
CA TYR A 16 17.68 -21.33 -14.72
C TYR A 16 18.36 -22.70 -14.70
N ALA A 17 19.05 -23.09 -15.78
CA ALA A 17 19.83 -24.32 -15.78
C ALA A 17 20.97 -24.28 -14.75
N ALA A 18 21.65 -23.13 -14.62
CA ALA A 18 22.67 -22.93 -13.58
C ALA A 18 22.07 -22.93 -12.17
N LEU A 19 20.88 -22.32 -11.97
CA LEU A 19 20.17 -22.33 -10.70
C LEU A 19 19.77 -23.75 -10.27
N ASP A 20 19.20 -24.53 -11.20
CA ASP A 20 18.79 -25.91 -10.94
C ASP A 20 20.00 -26.79 -10.61
N ALA A 21 21.11 -26.64 -11.34
CA ALA A 21 22.36 -27.35 -11.04
C ALA A 21 22.89 -27.02 -9.64
N GLU A 22 22.85 -25.75 -9.23
CA GLU A 22 23.30 -25.33 -7.89
C GLU A 22 22.36 -25.84 -6.78
N ARG A 23 21.04 -25.89 -7.03
CA ARG A 23 20.08 -26.52 -6.13
C ARG A 23 20.36 -27.99 -5.94
N GLU A 24 20.50 -28.74 -7.04
CA GLU A 24 20.81 -30.18 -6.98
C GLU A 24 22.11 -30.46 -6.22
N ARG A 25 23.17 -29.68 -6.46
CA ARG A 25 24.44 -29.77 -5.72
C ARG A 25 24.25 -29.50 -4.22
N THR A 26 23.45 -28.49 -3.86
CA THR A 26 23.20 -28.14 -2.45
C THR A 26 22.33 -29.19 -1.75
N GLU A 27 21.32 -29.73 -2.42
CA GLU A 27 20.49 -30.83 -1.91
C GLU A 27 21.27 -32.13 -1.74
N ALA A 28 22.17 -32.45 -2.68
CA ALA A 28 23.07 -33.59 -2.55
C ALA A 28 23.97 -33.44 -1.33
N ARG A 29 24.63 -32.29 -1.15
CA ARG A 29 25.46 -32.01 0.05
C ARG A 29 24.68 -32.11 1.35
N LYS A 30 23.43 -31.62 1.38
CA LYS A 30 22.55 -31.74 2.55
C LYS A 30 22.25 -33.20 2.87
N ARG A 31 21.92 -34.01 1.86
CA ARG A 31 21.69 -35.46 2.04
C ARG A 31 22.94 -36.16 2.56
N ASP A 32 24.11 -35.83 2.02
CA ASP A 32 25.38 -36.41 2.48
C ASP A 32 25.64 -36.10 3.95
N GLU A 33 25.48 -34.84 4.37
CA GLU A 33 25.63 -34.42 5.77
C GLU A 33 24.59 -35.08 6.70
N GLN A 34 23.36 -35.33 6.24
CA GLN A 34 22.34 -36.06 6.99
C GLN A 34 22.68 -37.54 7.21
N LEU A 35 23.40 -38.15 6.27
CA LEU A 35 23.83 -39.55 6.34
C LEU A 35 25.07 -39.74 7.23
N VAL A 36 25.77 -38.66 7.63
CA VAL A 36 26.89 -38.73 8.57
C VAL A 36 26.38 -39.13 9.97
N GLY A 37 26.56 -40.41 10.31
CA GLY A 37 26.31 -40.94 11.65
C GLY A 37 27.47 -40.63 12.59
N THR A 38 27.21 -39.91 13.68
CA THR A 38 28.20 -39.63 14.73
C THR A 38 27.56 -39.71 16.12
N ARG A 39 28.31 -40.25 17.09
CA ARG A 39 27.90 -40.33 18.52
C ARG A 39 28.46 -39.20 19.37
N ASN A 40 29.27 -38.31 18.80
CA ASN A 40 29.87 -37.18 19.52
C ASN A 40 28.94 -35.96 19.48
N ALA A 41 28.54 -35.44 20.65
CA ALA A 41 27.67 -34.28 20.79
C ALA A 41 28.20 -33.02 20.08
N GLN A 42 29.51 -32.78 20.08
CA GLN A 42 30.12 -31.65 19.38
C GLN A 42 30.01 -31.80 17.85
N ALA A 43 30.18 -33.03 17.35
CA ALA A 43 30.05 -33.32 15.92
C ALA A 43 28.59 -33.24 15.46
N LEU A 44 27.63 -33.64 16.31
CA LEU A 44 26.19 -33.44 16.06
C LEU A 44 25.85 -31.97 15.93
N HIS A 45 26.30 -31.13 16.87
CA HIS A 45 26.06 -29.68 16.80
C HIS A 45 26.64 -29.04 15.53
N GLN A 46 27.86 -29.42 15.13
CA GLN A 46 28.47 -28.92 13.89
C GLN A 46 27.71 -29.38 12.65
N ARG A 47 27.27 -30.64 12.61
CA ARG A 47 26.45 -31.18 11.51
C ARG A 47 25.14 -30.42 11.41
N ASP A 48 24.44 -30.24 12.52
CA ASP A 48 23.15 -29.54 12.56
C ASP A 48 23.33 -28.07 12.13
N GLY A 49 24.44 -27.43 12.50
CA GLY A 49 24.83 -26.11 11.99
C GLY A 49 25.00 -26.08 10.46
N ARG A 50 25.75 -27.02 9.87
CA ARG A 50 25.91 -27.11 8.41
C ARG A 50 24.60 -27.39 7.70
N ILE A 51 23.77 -28.29 8.24
CA ILE A 51 22.44 -28.58 7.68
C ILE A 51 21.58 -27.31 7.70
N ARG A 52 21.65 -26.53 8.80
CA ARG A 52 20.96 -25.24 8.87
C ARG A 52 21.45 -24.27 7.80
N ASP A 53 22.75 -24.12 7.62
CA ASP A 53 23.33 -23.25 6.59
C ASP A 53 22.92 -23.68 5.17
N LEU A 54 22.92 -24.99 4.89
CA LEU A 54 22.45 -25.56 3.63
C LEU A 54 20.95 -25.35 3.42
N ASN A 55 20.13 -25.46 4.47
CA ASN A 55 18.70 -25.15 4.40
C ASN A 55 18.46 -23.67 4.06
N VAL A 56 19.19 -22.76 4.71
CA VAL A 56 19.12 -21.32 4.41
C VAL A 56 19.53 -21.05 2.97
N ARG A 57 20.59 -21.73 2.48
CA ARG A 57 21.02 -21.61 1.09
C ARG A 57 19.97 -22.15 0.11
N LEU A 58 19.35 -23.30 0.39
CA LEU A 58 18.28 -23.87 -0.42
C LEU A 58 17.04 -22.97 -0.45
N ALA A 59 16.64 -22.43 0.70
CA ALA A 59 15.53 -21.48 0.77
C ALA A 59 15.80 -20.25 -0.12
N ARG A 60 17.02 -19.70 -0.08
CA ARG A 60 17.43 -18.60 -0.99
C ARG A 60 17.37 -19.01 -2.46
N LEU A 61 17.89 -20.18 -2.82
CA LEU A 61 17.83 -20.68 -4.19
C LEU A 61 16.38 -20.88 -4.65
N ASN A 62 15.49 -21.40 -3.80
CA ASN A 62 14.08 -21.62 -4.09
C ASN A 62 13.30 -20.30 -4.23
N SER A 63 13.58 -19.32 -3.38
CA SER A 63 12.97 -17.98 -3.47
C SER A 63 13.32 -17.24 -4.78
N ALA A 64 14.45 -17.58 -5.40
CA ALA A 64 14.88 -17.01 -6.67
C ALA A 64 14.22 -17.69 -7.89
N GLU A 65 13.26 -18.61 -7.71
CA GLU A 65 12.53 -19.24 -8.82
C GLU A 65 11.72 -18.21 -9.62
N GLU A 66 11.13 -17.23 -8.95
CA GLU A 66 10.42 -16.13 -9.59
C GLU A 66 11.32 -14.90 -9.69
N GLY A 67 11.37 -14.29 -10.87
CA GLY A 67 12.11 -13.04 -11.09
C GLY A 67 13.63 -13.16 -10.97
N LEU A 68 14.22 -14.31 -11.30
CA LEU A 68 15.67 -14.55 -11.20
C LEU A 68 16.48 -13.48 -11.94
N TYR A 69 16.12 -13.20 -13.19
CA TYR A 69 16.77 -12.27 -14.11
C TYR A 69 15.77 -11.18 -14.51
N PHE A 70 16.14 -9.93 -14.27
CA PHE A 70 15.24 -8.80 -14.48
C PHE A 70 15.90 -7.60 -15.16
N GLY A 71 17.22 -7.59 -15.31
CA GLY A 71 17.92 -6.41 -15.80
C GLY A 71 19.20 -6.74 -16.54
N ARG A 72 19.55 -5.90 -17.52
CA ARG A 72 20.82 -5.95 -18.25
C ARG A 72 21.38 -4.55 -18.40
N LEU A 73 22.69 -4.41 -18.26
CA LEU A 73 23.44 -3.20 -18.55
C LEU A 73 24.42 -3.46 -19.69
N ASP A 74 24.48 -2.51 -20.62
CA ASP A 74 25.53 -2.45 -21.63
C ASP A 74 26.39 -1.20 -21.36
N ASP A 75 27.70 -1.41 -21.19
CA ASP A 75 28.71 -0.36 -20.94
C ASP A 75 29.22 0.24 -22.27
N VAL A 76 29.88 1.41 -22.21
CA VAL A 76 30.55 2.05 -23.35
C VAL A 76 31.65 1.16 -23.95
N ASP A 77 32.26 0.30 -23.14
CA ASP A 77 33.29 -0.65 -23.58
C ASP A 77 32.70 -1.91 -24.26
N GLY A 78 31.36 -2.01 -24.34
CA GLY A 78 30.65 -3.15 -24.92
C GLY A 78 30.50 -4.36 -24.00
N GLU A 79 30.88 -4.23 -22.73
CA GLU A 79 30.63 -5.26 -21.72
C GLU A 79 29.15 -5.33 -21.35
N VAL A 80 28.66 -6.57 -21.15
CA VAL A 80 27.27 -6.85 -20.84
C VAL A 80 27.16 -7.45 -19.44
N LEU A 81 26.47 -6.76 -18.56
CA LEU A 81 26.20 -7.21 -17.20
C LEU A 81 24.74 -7.63 -17.07
N HIS A 82 24.51 -8.91 -16.78
CA HIS A 82 23.18 -9.44 -16.47
C HIS A 82 22.94 -9.31 -14.97
N ILE A 83 21.79 -8.78 -14.57
CA ILE A 83 21.45 -8.46 -13.18
C ILE A 83 20.24 -9.28 -12.75
N GLY A 84 20.38 -9.89 -11.57
CA GLY A 84 19.37 -10.77 -11.01
C GLY A 84 19.30 -10.76 -9.49
N ARG A 85 18.35 -11.52 -8.96
CA ARG A 85 18.12 -11.66 -7.50
C ARG A 85 19.25 -12.38 -6.79
N LEU A 86 19.99 -13.22 -7.51
CA LEU A 86 21.05 -14.07 -7.00
C LEU A 86 22.24 -14.03 -7.96
N GLY A 87 23.45 -13.98 -7.38
CA GLY A 87 24.68 -14.17 -8.13
C GLY A 87 24.83 -15.62 -8.62
N LEU A 88 24.89 -15.83 -9.92
CA LEU A 88 25.18 -17.13 -10.54
C LEU A 88 26.50 -17.05 -11.31
N HIS A 89 27.23 -18.14 -11.25
CA HIS A 89 28.53 -18.27 -11.91
C HIS A 89 28.49 -19.54 -12.76
N ASP A 90 29.30 -19.57 -13.81
CA ASP A 90 29.56 -20.80 -14.54
C ASP A 90 30.58 -21.69 -13.81
N ASP A 91 30.98 -22.78 -14.45
CA ASP A 91 31.94 -23.73 -13.87
C ASP A 91 33.37 -23.16 -13.79
N ASP A 92 33.68 -22.10 -14.55
CA ASP A 92 34.96 -21.37 -14.53
C ASP A 92 34.96 -20.17 -13.56
N TYR A 93 33.87 -20.01 -12.79
CA TYR A 93 33.61 -18.90 -11.85
C TYR A 93 33.44 -17.53 -12.52
N GLU A 94 33.14 -17.47 -13.82
CA GLU A 94 32.72 -16.22 -14.46
C GLU A 94 31.28 -15.88 -14.08
N PRO A 95 30.98 -14.59 -13.79
CA PRO A 95 29.65 -14.17 -13.35
C PRO A 95 28.67 -14.21 -14.52
N LEU A 96 27.81 -15.23 -14.56
CA LEU A 96 26.70 -15.33 -15.51
C LEU A 96 25.61 -14.31 -15.18
N LEU A 97 25.32 -14.16 -13.87
CA LEU A 97 24.28 -13.28 -13.35
C LEU A 97 24.83 -12.59 -12.11
N VAL A 98 24.80 -11.27 -12.08
CA VAL A 98 25.27 -10.45 -10.96
C VAL A 98 24.14 -10.24 -9.97
N ASP A 99 24.42 -10.50 -8.70
CA ASP A 99 23.49 -10.16 -7.62
C ASP A 99 23.26 -8.65 -7.62
N TRP A 100 21.99 -8.23 -7.65
CA TRP A 100 21.59 -6.83 -7.62
C TRP A 100 22.14 -6.04 -6.43
N ARG A 101 22.51 -6.71 -5.33
CA ARG A 101 23.15 -6.09 -4.16
C ARG A 101 24.64 -5.81 -4.36
N ALA A 102 25.25 -6.32 -5.42
CA ALA A 102 26.67 -6.14 -5.70
C ALA A 102 26.97 -4.69 -6.12
N PRO A 103 28.17 -4.16 -5.79
CA PRO A 103 28.59 -2.85 -6.26
C PRO A 103 28.59 -2.71 -7.80
N ALA A 104 28.84 -3.79 -8.53
CA ALA A 104 28.80 -3.81 -10.00
C ALA A 104 27.40 -3.57 -10.58
N ALA A 105 26.34 -3.94 -9.84
CA ALA A 105 24.95 -3.68 -10.24
C ALA A 105 24.48 -2.26 -9.88
N ARG A 106 25.31 -1.46 -9.20
CA ARG A 106 24.99 -0.08 -8.77
C ARG A 106 24.44 0.79 -9.91
N PRO A 107 25.07 0.84 -11.09
CA PRO A 107 24.61 1.72 -12.16
C PRO A 107 23.17 1.43 -12.60
N PHE A 108 22.69 0.19 -12.47
CA PHE A 108 21.32 -0.16 -12.81
C PHE A 108 20.27 0.65 -12.05
N TYR A 109 20.56 1.01 -10.80
CA TYR A 109 19.63 1.73 -9.93
C TYR A 109 19.86 3.25 -9.90
N ILE A 110 21.11 3.70 -10.07
CA ILE A 110 21.48 5.10 -9.86
C ILE A 110 21.83 5.86 -11.13
N ALA A 111 22.12 5.15 -12.22
CA ALA A 111 22.51 5.78 -13.47
C ALA A 111 21.30 6.52 -14.05
N THR A 112 21.56 7.76 -14.44
CA THR A 112 20.62 8.66 -15.12
C THR A 112 21.25 9.11 -16.42
N ALA A 113 20.48 9.71 -17.32
CA ALA A 113 21.02 10.24 -18.57
C ALA A 113 22.06 11.37 -18.36
N VAL A 114 22.06 12.03 -17.19
CA VAL A 114 23.08 13.04 -16.83
C VAL A 114 24.33 12.41 -16.23
N ALA A 115 24.14 11.42 -15.35
CA ALA A 115 25.20 10.71 -14.67
C ALA A 115 25.06 9.21 -14.96
N ASN A 116 25.52 8.81 -16.14
CA ASN A 116 25.32 7.48 -16.69
C ASN A 116 26.25 6.40 -16.09
N GLU A 117 27.28 6.80 -15.32
CA GLU A 117 28.23 5.87 -14.65
C GLU A 117 28.88 4.87 -15.64
N GLY A 118 29.08 5.27 -16.91
CA GLY A 118 29.62 4.41 -17.98
C GLY A 118 28.57 3.60 -18.74
N VAL A 119 27.32 3.55 -18.29
CA VAL A 119 26.28 2.75 -18.93
C VAL A 119 25.72 3.45 -20.17
N VAL A 120 25.68 2.74 -21.30
CA VAL A 120 25.04 3.18 -22.55
C VAL A 120 23.55 2.85 -22.55
N ARG A 121 23.22 1.59 -22.22
CA ARG A 121 21.85 1.08 -22.26
C ARG A 121 21.53 0.26 -21.01
N ARG A 122 20.35 0.54 -20.45
CA ARG A 122 19.73 -0.24 -19.38
C ARG A 122 18.51 -0.96 -19.95
N ARG A 123 18.46 -2.28 -19.85
CA ARG A 123 17.33 -3.11 -20.28
C ARG A 123 16.64 -3.71 -19.07
N HIS A 124 15.34 -3.50 -18.95
CA HIS A 124 14.45 -4.14 -17.97
C HIS A 124 13.75 -5.32 -18.62
N ILE A 125 13.65 -6.43 -17.90
CA ILE A 125 13.18 -7.70 -18.45
C ILE A 125 12.09 -8.21 -17.53
N GLN A 126 10.90 -8.38 -18.11
CA GLN A 126 9.77 -8.93 -17.38
C GLN A 126 9.73 -10.43 -17.60
N THR A 127 9.80 -11.17 -16.50
CA THR A 127 9.67 -12.62 -16.51
C THR A 127 8.40 -13.03 -15.79
N ARG A 128 7.75 -14.07 -16.30
CA ARG A 128 6.68 -14.77 -15.58
C ARG A 128 7.10 -16.23 -15.50
N LEU A 129 7.41 -16.68 -14.29
CA LEU A 129 8.11 -17.94 -14.08
C LEU A 129 9.39 -17.94 -14.94
N ARG A 130 9.62 -19.00 -15.71
CA ARG A 130 10.80 -19.16 -16.57
C ARG A 130 10.66 -18.59 -17.99
N LYS A 131 9.70 -17.69 -18.23
CA LYS A 131 9.46 -17.10 -19.56
C LYS A 131 9.60 -15.59 -19.55
N VAL A 132 10.30 -15.05 -20.55
CA VAL A 132 10.33 -13.61 -20.82
C VAL A 132 9.01 -13.20 -21.47
N VAL A 133 8.32 -12.27 -20.83
CA VAL A 133 7.03 -11.72 -21.28
C VAL A 133 7.27 -10.43 -22.08
N ASP A 134 8.13 -9.56 -21.57
CA ASP A 134 8.40 -8.25 -22.14
C ASP A 134 9.84 -7.82 -21.89
N VAL A 135 10.36 -6.93 -22.75
CA VAL A 135 11.71 -6.36 -22.67
C VAL A 135 11.63 -4.87 -22.97
N GLN A 136 12.15 -4.04 -22.07
CA GLN A 136 12.11 -2.59 -22.15
C GLN A 136 13.52 -2.01 -22.09
N ASP A 137 13.92 -1.28 -23.13
CA ASP A 137 15.23 -0.64 -23.21
C ASP A 137 15.13 0.84 -22.85
N GLU A 138 16.06 1.27 -22.02
CA GLU A 138 16.25 2.64 -21.61
C GLU A 138 17.67 3.07 -22.00
N GLN A 139 17.75 4.03 -22.91
CA GLN A 139 19.02 4.56 -23.38
C GLN A 139 19.48 5.66 -22.42
N LEU A 140 20.67 5.50 -21.86
CA LEU A 140 21.29 6.46 -20.93
C LEU A 140 22.34 7.33 -21.62
N ASP A 141 22.96 6.83 -22.70
CA ASP A 141 23.84 7.61 -23.57
C ASP A 141 23.16 7.94 -24.91
N LEU A 142 22.84 9.23 -25.08
CA LEU A 142 22.19 9.77 -26.28
C LEU A 142 23.18 10.12 -27.40
N GLU A 143 24.48 10.23 -27.10
CA GLU A 143 25.50 10.60 -28.09
C GLU A 143 25.92 9.41 -28.97
N HIS A 144 25.80 8.17 -28.46
CA HIS A 144 26.49 7.02 -29.04
C HIS A 144 25.77 6.18 -30.09
N ASP A 145 24.48 6.38 -30.43
CA ASP A 145 23.88 5.56 -31.51
C ASP A 145 22.65 6.14 -32.25
N ALA A 146 22.78 6.28 -33.58
CA ALA A 146 21.80 6.87 -34.48
C ALA A 146 20.97 5.84 -35.28
N ALA A 147 21.18 4.53 -35.10
CA ALA A 147 20.79 3.55 -36.12
C ALA A 147 19.66 2.56 -35.75
N ASP A 148 19.31 2.32 -34.48
CA ASP A 148 18.54 1.09 -34.15
C ASP A 148 17.39 1.21 -33.13
N ALA A 149 16.55 2.25 -33.24
CA ALA A 149 15.31 2.35 -32.45
C ALA A 149 14.10 1.94 -33.31
N SER A 150 13.76 0.65 -33.33
CA SER A 150 12.59 0.15 -34.04
C SER A 150 11.48 -0.33 -33.08
N LYS A 151 10.37 0.43 -33.12
CA LYS A 151 9.00 0.25 -32.59
C LYS A 151 8.63 1.01 -31.28
N PRO A 152 7.46 1.67 -31.25
CA PRO A 152 6.90 2.24 -30.02
C PRO A 152 6.30 1.14 -29.16
N GLY A 153 6.81 0.99 -27.95
CA GLY A 153 6.23 0.16 -26.88
C GLY A 153 5.75 1.05 -25.74
N THR A 154 4.64 0.67 -25.12
CA THR A 154 3.97 1.36 -24.02
C THR A 154 4.71 1.11 -22.70
N GLY A 155 5.68 1.96 -22.36
CA GLY A 155 6.45 1.91 -21.11
C GLY A 155 7.44 3.06 -21.02
N VAL A 156 8.25 3.12 -19.95
CA VAL A 156 9.29 4.14 -19.70
C VAL A 156 10.23 4.37 -20.92
N MET A 157 10.31 3.39 -21.82
CA MET A 157 10.83 3.46 -23.20
C MET A 157 10.41 4.72 -24.00
N GLY A 158 9.19 5.23 -23.80
CA GLY A 158 8.68 6.40 -24.50
C GLY A 158 9.45 7.68 -24.18
N GLU A 159 10.06 7.79 -23.00
CA GLU A 159 10.74 9.01 -22.56
C GLU A 159 12.02 9.29 -23.34
N ALA A 160 12.90 8.30 -23.51
CA ALA A 160 14.15 8.45 -24.24
C ALA A 160 13.92 8.65 -25.75
N VAL A 161 12.99 7.91 -26.36
CA VAL A 161 12.62 8.08 -27.78
C VAL A 161 12.04 9.47 -28.01
N LEU A 162 11.23 9.97 -27.08
CA LEU A 162 10.55 11.26 -27.19
C LEU A 162 11.50 12.43 -26.91
N LEU A 163 12.45 12.31 -25.98
CA LEU A 163 13.54 13.27 -25.78
C LEU A 163 14.49 13.30 -27.00
N LYS A 164 14.80 12.15 -27.61
CA LYS A 164 15.59 12.09 -28.86
C LYS A 164 14.86 12.70 -30.05
N ALA A 165 13.54 12.50 -30.17
CA ALA A 165 12.73 13.16 -31.20
C ALA A 165 12.72 14.69 -31.05
N LEU A 166 12.85 15.18 -29.81
CA LEU A 166 13.02 16.61 -29.53
C LEU A 166 14.41 17.09 -29.98
N GLU A 167 15.49 16.38 -29.67
CA GLU A 167 16.87 16.70 -30.09
C GLU A 167 17.06 16.67 -31.61
N ALA A 168 16.37 15.76 -32.31
CA ALA A 168 16.44 15.65 -33.77
C ALA A 168 16.04 16.96 -34.50
N ARG A 169 15.24 17.83 -33.87
CA ARG A 169 14.99 19.21 -34.35
C ARG A 169 16.16 20.13 -33.93
N ARG A 170 17.30 19.94 -34.60
CA ARG A 170 18.59 20.66 -34.46
C ARG A 170 18.47 22.17 -34.23
N THR A 171 18.27 22.58 -32.98
CA THR A 171 18.40 23.96 -32.51
C THR A 171 19.10 23.91 -31.16
N GLY A 172 20.19 24.65 -30.95
CA GLY A 172 20.95 24.61 -29.68
C GLY A 172 20.13 24.98 -28.43
N ARG A 173 18.95 25.59 -28.61
CA ARG A 173 17.97 25.84 -27.54
C ARG A 173 17.32 24.53 -27.05
N MET A 174 17.13 23.53 -27.92
CA MET A 174 16.46 22.29 -27.57
C MET A 174 17.35 21.36 -26.74
N GLU A 175 18.64 21.23 -27.09
CA GLU A 175 19.64 20.50 -26.30
C GLU A 175 19.73 21.05 -24.87
N SER A 176 19.77 22.39 -24.72
CA SER A 176 19.80 23.03 -23.39
C SER A 176 18.54 22.74 -22.54
N ILE A 177 17.39 22.53 -23.19
CA ILE A 177 16.12 22.24 -22.51
C ILE A 177 16.11 20.79 -22.02
N VAL A 178 16.55 19.83 -22.84
CA VAL A 178 16.63 18.41 -22.47
C VAL A 178 17.59 18.22 -21.30
N GLN A 179 18.77 18.84 -21.36
CA GLN A 179 19.72 18.84 -20.23
C GLN A 179 19.12 19.42 -18.96
N THR A 180 18.32 20.49 -19.06
CA THR A 180 17.63 21.08 -17.91
C THR A 180 16.60 20.11 -17.32
N ILE A 181 15.78 19.46 -18.16
CA ILE A 181 14.79 18.45 -17.71
C ILE A 181 15.50 17.34 -16.94
N GLN A 182 16.55 16.76 -17.53
CA GLN A 182 17.26 15.64 -16.91
C GLN A 182 17.98 16.06 -15.61
N ALA A 183 18.54 17.27 -15.56
CA ALA A 183 19.18 17.79 -14.35
C ALA A 183 18.18 18.04 -13.20
N ASP A 184 16.96 18.51 -13.51
CA ASP A 184 15.91 18.67 -12.51
C ASP A 184 15.38 17.31 -12.03
N GLN A 185 15.22 16.34 -12.94
CA GLN A 185 14.87 14.95 -12.59
C GLN A 185 15.93 14.31 -11.69
N ASP A 186 17.21 14.37 -12.05
CA ASP A 186 18.32 13.77 -11.28
C ASP A 186 18.41 14.37 -9.86
N ARG A 187 18.23 15.69 -9.72
CA ARG A 187 18.20 16.38 -8.42
C ARG A 187 17.08 15.85 -7.52
N ILE A 188 15.90 15.57 -8.08
CA ILE A 188 14.76 15.02 -7.34
C ILE A 188 15.01 13.56 -6.99
N ILE A 189 15.50 12.75 -7.94
CA ILE A 189 15.80 11.32 -7.72
C ILE A 189 16.82 11.16 -6.59
N ARG A 190 17.90 11.93 -6.62
CA ARG A 190 19.01 11.85 -5.66
C ARG A 190 18.84 12.70 -4.39
N SER A 191 17.69 13.36 -4.21
CA SER A 191 17.42 14.12 -2.98
C SER A 191 17.52 13.23 -1.74
N GLU A 192 17.97 13.80 -0.62
CA GLU A 192 18.13 13.07 0.64
C GLU A 192 16.84 12.36 1.09
N LEU A 193 17.00 11.21 1.75
CA LEU A 193 15.91 10.40 2.32
C LEU A 193 15.05 11.13 3.38
N PRO A 194 15.61 11.85 4.38
CA PRO A 194 14.81 12.43 5.44
C PRO A 194 13.89 13.57 4.97
N GLY A 195 12.70 13.60 5.57
CA GLY A 195 11.69 14.63 5.35
C GLY A 195 10.73 14.34 4.20
N ILE A 196 9.80 15.27 4.02
CA ILE A 196 8.73 15.18 3.03
C ILE A 196 9.17 15.99 1.80
N LEU A 197 9.36 15.31 0.68
CA LEU A 197 9.61 15.92 -0.62
C LEU A 197 8.32 15.91 -1.44
N VAL A 198 7.80 17.09 -1.76
CA VAL A 198 6.67 17.27 -2.65
C VAL A 198 7.19 17.56 -4.05
N VAL A 199 6.84 16.70 -5.00
CA VAL A 199 7.15 16.84 -6.42
C VAL A 199 5.89 17.29 -7.14
N GLN A 200 5.80 18.60 -7.38
CA GLN A 200 4.70 19.20 -8.12
C GLN A 200 5.07 19.30 -9.60
N GLY A 201 4.12 19.00 -10.48
CA GLY A 201 4.31 19.22 -11.91
C GLY A 201 2.98 19.09 -12.65
N GLY A 202 2.87 19.70 -13.82
CA GLY A 202 1.67 19.56 -14.67
C GLY A 202 1.63 18.24 -15.47
N PRO A 203 0.58 17.96 -16.24
CA PRO A 203 0.51 16.77 -17.09
C PRO A 203 1.76 16.62 -17.98
N GLY A 204 2.21 15.38 -18.17
CA GLY A 204 3.30 15.06 -19.10
C GLY A 204 4.73 15.46 -18.68
N THR A 205 4.94 15.80 -17.40
CA THR A 205 6.28 16.12 -16.85
C THR A 205 7.06 14.92 -16.30
N GLY A 206 6.54 13.68 -16.40
CA GLY A 206 7.24 12.48 -15.93
C GLY A 206 7.24 12.23 -14.42
N LYS A 207 6.38 12.93 -13.67
CA LYS A 207 6.24 12.83 -12.21
C LYS A 207 6.30 11.41 -11.64
N THR A 208 5.44 10.52 -12.14
CA THR A 208 5.38 9.13 -11.68
C THR A 208 6.70 8.41 -11.96
N ALA A 209 7.28 8.56 -13.14
CA ALA A 209 8.56 7.94 -13.46
C ALA A 209 9.66 8.41 -12.50
N ILE A 210 9.75 9.71 -12.22
CA ILE A 210 10.69 10.29 -11.26
C ILE A 210 10.50 9.68 -9.86
N ALA A 211 9.24 9.51 -9.40
CA ALA A 211 8.93 8.88 -8.13
C ALA A 211 9.43 7.43 -8.06
N LEU A 212 9.27 6.67 -9.16
CA LEU A 212 9.72 5.29 -9.27
C LEU A 212 11.25 5.18 -9.30
N HIS A 213 11.93 5.99 -10.12
CA HIS A 213 13.39 6.05 -10.14
C HIS A 213 13.95 6.48 -8.78
N ARG A 214 13.27 7.38 -8.08
CA ARG A 214 13.62 7.75 -6.71
C ARG A 214 13.45 6.58 -5.74
N ALA A 215 12.36 5.81 -5.84
CA ALA A 215 12.17 4.60 -5.04
C ALA A 215 13.35 3.63 -5.22
N ALA A 216 13.74 3.40 -6.47
CA ALA A 216 14.86 2.57 -6.86
C ALA A 216 16.18 3.05 -6.23
N TYR A 217 16.46 4.34 -6.41
CA TYR A 217 17.64 4.99 -5.86
C TYR A 217 17.71 4.88 -4.33
N LEU A 218 16.59 5.12 -3.63
CA LEU A 218 16.53 5.06 -2.18
C LEU A 218 16.70 3.63 -1.65
N LEU A 219 16.06 2.64 -2.27
CA LEU A 219 16.22 1.22 -1.90
C LEU A 219 17.65 0.75 -2.04
N TYR A 220 18.34 1.16 -3.11
CA TYR A 220 19.74 0.81 -3.30
C TYR A 220 20.66 1.55 -2.32
N THR A 221 20.54 2.88 -2.25
CA THR A 221 21.45 3.74 -1.48
C THR A 221 21.25 3.60 0.03
N HIS A 222 20.01 3.40 0.48
CA HIS A 222 19.63 3.27 1.89
C HIS A 222 19.15 1.85 2.25
N ARG A 223 19.69 0.83 1.58
CA ARG A 223 19.29 -0.58 1.75
C ARG A 223 19.24 -1.04 3.20
N GLU A 224 20.23 -0.67 4.02
CA GLU A 224 20.31 -1.10 5.42
C GLU A 224 19.13 -0.62 6.28
N GLN A 225 18.55 0.54 5.93
CA GLN A 225 17.41 1.12 6.64
C GLN A 225 16.08 0.61 6.08
N LEU A 226 16.00 0.38 4.76
CA LEU A 226 14.77 0.06 4.05
C LEU A 226 14.51 -1.45 3.92
N GLU A 227 15.53 -2.30 3.91
CA GLU A 227 15.38 -3.77 3.80
C GLU A 227 14.55 -4.37 4.96
N LYS A 228 14.54 -3.72 6.13
CA LYS A 228 13.77 -4.20 7.30
C LYS A 228 12.38 -3.58 7.44
N ARG A 229 12.12 -2.44 6.79
CA ARG A 229 10.89 -1.65 6.97
C ARG A 229 10.04 -1.57 5.71
N GLY A 230 10.65 -1.78 4.55
CA GLY A 230 10.01 -1.67 3.25
C GLY A 230 9.62 -0.23 2.86
N ILE A 231 9.09 -0.12 1.65
CA ILE A 231 8.50 1.09 1.09
C ILE A 231 7.00 0.84 0.87
N LEU A 232 6.18 1.82 1.23
CA LEU A 232 4.77 1.86 0.87
C LEU A 232 4.56 2.76 -0.33
N VAL A 233 3.89 2.29 -1.37
CA VAL A 233 3.46 3.11 -2.51
C VAL A 233 1.93 3.17 -2.49
N VAL A 234 1.41 4.38 -2.35
CA VAL A 234 -0.02 4.67 -2.38
C VAL A 234 -0.38 5.25 -3.75
N GLY A 235 -1.25 4.56 -4.48
CA GLY A 235 -1.70 4.98 -5.82
C GLY A 235 -3.20 5.30 -5.88
N PRO A 236 -3.64 6.02 -6.93
CA PRO A 236 -5.03 6.44 -7.10
C PRO A 236 -5.99 5.29 -7.41
N ASN A 237 -5.55 4.26 -8.14
CA ASN A 237 -6.39 3.15 -8.57
C ASN A 237 -5.58 1.87 -8.83
N ALA A 238 -6.27 0.73 -8.86
CA ALA A 238 -5.64 -0.57 -9.05
C ALA A 238 -4.99 -0.77 -10.44
N ALA A 239 -5.50 -0.11 -11.49
CA ALA A 239 -4.92 -0.21 -12.84
C ALA A 239 -3.52 0.43 -12.88
N PHE A 240 -3.40 1.60 -12.27
CA PHE A 240 -2.15 2.32 -12.08
C PHE A 240 -1.14 1.53 -11.23
N LEU A 241 -1.59 0.91 -10.12
CA LEU A 241 -0.69 0.09 -9.30
C LEU A 241 -0.19 -1.16 -10.04
N ARG A 242 -1.02 -1.78 -10.89
CA ARG A 242 -0.54 -2.88 -11.76
C ARG A 242 0.51 -2.40 -12.76
N PHE A 243 0.33 -1.21 -13.34
CA PHE A 243 1.34 -0.60 -14.21
C PHE A 243 2.64 -0.31 -13.46
N ILE A 244 2.58 0.25 -12.24
CA ILE A 244 3.77 0.46 -11.41
C ILE A 244 4.46 -0.86 -11.06
N GLY A 245 3.71 -1.89 -10.67
CA GLY A 245 4.27 -3.20 -10.34
C GLY A 245 5.05 -3.82 -11.50
N GLN A 246 4.71 -3.47 -12.74
CA GLN A 246 5.43 -3.90 -13.94
C GLN A 246 6.73 -3.12 -14.20
N VAL A 247 6.88 -1.92 -13.63
CA VAL A 247 8.09 -1.06 -13.77
C VAL A 247 9.04 -1.18 -12.58
N LEU A 248 8.54 -1.57 -11.40
CA LEU A 248 9.34 -1.89 -10.21
C LEU A 248 9.76 -3.38 -10.01
N PRO A 249 9.65 -4.34 -10.95
CA PRO A 249 9.96 -5.75 -10.65
C PRO A 249 11.43 -5.99 -10.29
N SER A 250 12.30 -5.01 -10.59
CA SER A 250 13.73 -5.01 -10.30
C SER A 250 14.10 -4.66 -8.86
N LEU A 251 13.11 -4.32 -8.02
CA LEU A 251 13.30 -3.89 -6.63
C LEU A 251 12.54 -4.83 -5.71
N GLY A 252 12.98 -6.08 -5.66
CA GLY A 252 12.57 -7.13 -4.73
C GLY A 252 11.13 -7.01 -4.24
N GLU A 253 10.22 -7.76 -4.85
CA GLU A 253 8.78 -7.81 -4.50
C GLU A 253 8.51 -7.97 -3.00
N ASP A 254 9.51 -8.41 -2.22
CA ASP A 254 9.47 -8.48 -0.76
C ASP A 254 9.51 -7.12 -0.04
N GLY A 255 10.06 -6.07 -0.64
CA GLY A 255 10.36 -4.79 0.02
C GLY A 255 9.40 -3.64 -0.27
N VAL A 256 8.50 -3.77 -1.26
CA VAL A 256 7.61 -2.69 -1.69
C VAL A 256 6.16 -3.14 -1.62
N ARG A 257 5.33 -2.39 -0.87
CA ARG A 257 3.90 -2.62 -0.76
C ARG A 257 3.13 -1.59 -1.59
N LEU A 258 2.45 -2.06 -2.64
CA LEU A 258 1.56 -1.25 -3.47
C LEU A 258 0.12 -1.33 -2.93
N VAL A 259 -0.50 -0.19 -2.61
CA VAL A 259 -1.89 -0.15 -2.13
C VAL A 259 -2.64 1.09 -2.63
N THR A 260 -3.95 0.98 -2.71
CA THR A 260 -4.84 2.15 -2.78
C THR A 260 -5.28 2.58 -1.38
N VAL A 261 -5.88 3.76 -1.25
CA VAL A 261 -6.49 4.20 0.03
C VAL A 261 -7.53 3.19 0.54
N ALA A 262 -8.25 2.53 -0.37
CA ALA A 262 -9.27 1.53 -0.06
C ALA A 262 -8.71 0.23 0.57
N GLU A 263 -7.40 0.03 0.51
CA GLU A 263 -6.69 -1.18 0.96
C GLU A 263 -5.69 -0.87 2.09
N LEU A 264 -5.68 0.36 2.62
CA LEU A 264 -4.77 0.75 3.71
C LEU A 264 -5.06 -0.01 5.02
N TYR A 265 -6.30 -0.44 5.22
CA TYR A 265 -6.69 -1.21 6.41
C TYR A 265 -6.57 -2.72 6.13
N PRO A 266 -5.76 -3.47 6.92
CA PRO A 266 -5.52 -4.89 6.68
C PRO A 266 -6.81 -5.72 6.62
N GLY A 267 -6.90 -6.63 5.65
CA GLY A 267 -8.02 -7.55 5.48
C GLY A 267 -9.32 -6.93 4.95
N LEU A 268 -9.31 -5.65 4.58
CA LEU A 268 -10.46 -4.95 4.01
C LEU A 268 -10.11 -4.34 2.64
N THR A 269 -10.93 -4.62 1.64
CA THR A 269 -10.90 -3.93 0.34
C THR A 269 -12.23 -3.22 0.15
N ALA A 270 -12.24 -1.91 0.36
CA ALA A 270 -13.47 -1.11 0.28
C ALA A 270 -13.84 -0.81 -1.18
N THR A 271 -15.01 -1.28 -1.65
CA THR A 271 -15.45 -1.16 -3.05
C THR A 271 -16.78 -0.44 -3.21
N ARG A 272 -17.47 -0.13 -2.10
CA ARG A 272 -18.80 0.49 -2.15
C ARG A 272 -18.73 1.85 -2.83
N PRO A 273 -19.56 2.10 -3.87
CA PRO A 273 -19.74 3.43 -4.43
C PRO A 273 -20.30 4.40 -3.38
N GLU A 274 -19.79 5.61 -3.36
CA GLU A 274 -20.28 6.68 -2.49
C GLU A 274 -20.35 8.02 -3.23
N ASP A 275 -21.23 8.88 -2.74
CA ASP A 275 -21.43 10.23 -3.25
C ASP A 275 -20.24 11.12 -2.84
N ALA A 276 -19.97 12.15 -3.64
CA ALA A 276 -18.78 12.99 -3.44
C ALA A 276 -18.87 13.81 -2.14
N GLU A 277 -20.08 14.20 -1.76
CA GLU A 277 -20.41 14.92 -0.54
C GLU A 277 -20.14 14.07 0.70
N SER A 278 -20.59 12.81 0.71
CA SER A 278 -20.31 11.86 1.81
C SER A 278 -18.81 11.60 1.96
N ALA A 279 -18.10 11.41 0.84
CA ALA A 279 -16.65 11.23 0.84
C ALA A 279 -15.90 12.46 1.38
N GLU A 280 -16.38 13.66 1.06
CA GLU A 280 -15.80 14.91 1.56
C GLU A 280 -15.96 15.04 3.07
N VAL A 281 -17.18 14.85 3.59
CA VAL A 281 -17.45 14.95 5.04
C VAL A 281 -16.60 13.96 5.83
N LYS A 282 -16.52 12.71 5.38
CA LYS A 282 -15.66 11.67 5.97
C LYS A 282 -14.18 12.01 5.90
N GLY A 283 -13.77 12.73 4.87
CA GLY A 283 -12.38 13.14 4.65
C GLY A 283 -11.90 14.26 5.57
N ARG A 284 -12.80 15.09 6.10
CA ARG A 284 -12.46 16.24 6.96
C ARG A 284 -11.76 15.79 8.24
N ALA A 285 -10.76 16.55 8.69
CA ALA A 285 -10.02 16.22 9.91
C ALA A 285 -10.87 16.28 11.20
N VAL A 286 -11.97 17.03 11.20
CA VAL A 286 -12.94 17.04 12.31
C VAL A 286 -13.50 15.66 12.64
N MET A 287 -13.44 14.71 11.69
CA MET A 287 -13.87 13.33 11.91
C MET A 287 -13.00 12.60 12.93
N ALA A 288 -11.74 12.98 13.12
CA ALA A 288 -10.92 12.43 14.20
C ALA A 288 -11.53 12.72 15.58
N ASP A 289 -12.01 13.96 15.79
CA ASP A 289 -12.71 14.35 17.02
C ASP A 289 -14.09 13.68 17.15
N VAL A 290 -14.81 13.50 16.02
CA VAL A 290 -16.08 12.76 16.00
C VAL A 290 -15.88 11.33 16.48
N ILE A 291 -14.86 10.62 15.95
CA ILE A 291 -14.57 9.25 16.35
C ILE A 291 -14.13 9.20 17.82
N ALA A 292 -13.29 10.13 18.27
CA ALA A 292 -12.89 10.21 19.67
C ALA A 292 -14.10 10.40 20.61
N LYS A 293 -15.06 11.25 20.24
CA LYS A 293 -16.32 11.42 20.99
C LYS A 293 -17.19 10.17 20.92
N ALA A 294 -17.28 9.52 19.76
CA ALA A 294 -18.03 8.28 19.59
C ALA A 294 -17.46 7.15 20.46
N VAL A 295 -16.14 7.05 20.61
CA VAL A 295 -15.51 6.10 21.54
C VAL A 295 -15.81 6.49 23.00
N ALA A 296 -15.73 7.78 23.33
CA ALA A 296 -15.99 8.26 24.69
C ALA A 296 -17.46 8.04 25.14
N ASP A 297 -18.41 8.08 24.21
CA ASP A 297 -19.84 7.78 24.45
C ASP A 297 -20.07 6.33 24.89
N ARG A 298 -19.21 5.40 24.45
CA ARG A 298 -19.26 3.98 24.81
C ARG A 298 -18.81 3.68 26.23
N GLN A 299 -18.29 4.68 26.94
CA GLN A 299 -17.89 4.58 28.35
C GLN A 299 -19.04 5.05 29.22
N TRP A 300 -20.11 4.26 29.20
CA TRP A 300 -21.39 4.61 29.80
C TRP A 300 -21.29 4.61 31.33
N VAL A 301 -21.89 5.63 31.94
CA VAL A 301 -22.03 5.73 33.40
C VAL A 301 -23.51 5.81 33.72
N PRO A 302 -24.03 4.95 34.60
CA PRO A 302 -25.44 4.92 34.92
C PRO A 302 -25.86 6.19 35.66
N SER A 303 -27.05 6.72 35.34
CA SER A 303 -27.61 7.92 36.00
C SER A 303 -28.27 7.61 37.35
N ARG A 304 -28.52 6.32 37.63
CA ARG A 304 -29.13 5.82 38.88
C ARG A 304 -28.35 4.60 39.37
N PRO A 305 -28.32 4.33 40.68
CA PRO A 305 -27.68 3.13 41.21
C PRO A 305 -28.27 1.85 40.61
N ILE A 306 -27.41 0.93 40.19
CA ILE A 306 -27.79 -0.37 39.65
C ILE A 306 -27.66 -1.40 40.77
N ARG A 307 -28.64 -2.30 40.88
CA ARG A 307 -28.59 -3.43 41.80
C ARG A 307 -28.34 -4.72 41.02
N VAL A 308 -27.40 -5.52 41.48
CA VAL A 308 -27.06 -6.82 40.89
C VAL A 308 -27.11 -7.87 41.98
N THR A 309 -27.75 -9.00 41.71
CA THR A 309 -27.80 -10.10 42.66
C THR A 309 -26.69 -11.10 42.36
N VAL A 310 -25.86 -11.41 43.35
CA VAL A 310 -24.83 -12.46 43.30
C VAL A 310 -25.12 -13.43 44.45
N ASP A 311 -25.33 -14.71 44.13
CA ASP A 311 -25.74 -15.78 45.08
C ASP A 311 -26.74 -15.30 46.16
N ARG A 312 -27.88 -14.74 45.72
CA ARG A 312 -28.97 -14.21 46.57
C ARG A 312 -28.65 -12.96 47.40
N THR A 313 -27.46 -12.40 47.26
CA THR A 313 -27.05 -11.14 47.90
C THR A 313 -27.21 -9.97 46.91
N GLU A 314 -27.90 -8.91 47.30
CA GLU A 314 -28.02 -7.70 46.47
C GLU A 314 -26.81 -6.79 46.66
N LEU A 315 -25.99 -6.68 45.61
CA LEU A 315 -24.91 -5.70 45.49
C LEU A 315 -25.42 -4.44 44.81
N ARG A 316 -24.85 -3.29 45.18
CA ARG A 316 -25.23 -1.96 44.68
C ARG A 316 -24.01 -1.27 44.08
N LEU A 317 -24.14 -0.88 42.82
CA LEU A 317 -23.17 -0.07 42.11
C LEU A 317 -23.66 1.38 42.00
N ASP A 318 -23.00 2.28 42.72
CA ASP A 318 -23.32 3.70 42.71
C ASP A 318 -22.66 4.45 41.53
N PRO A 319 -23.36 5.42 40.91
CA PRO A 319 -22.82 6.20 39.78
C PRO A 319 -21.48 6.89 40.07
N SER A 320 -21.27 7.34 41.31
CA SER A 320 -20.04 8.02 41.73
C SER A 320 -18.81 7.12 41.63
N VAL A 321 -18.96 5.82 41.91
CA VAL A 321 -17.88 4.83 41.81
C VAL A 321 -17.51 4.62 40.34
N CYS A 322 -18.51 4.42 39.47
CA CYS A 322 -18.29 4.27 38.03
C CYS A 322 -17.61 5.51 37.43
N GLU A 323 -18.02 6.71 37.86
CA GLU A 323 -17.41 7.96 37.39
C GLU A 323 -15.95 8.12 37.84
N GLU A 324 -15.65 7.78 39.09
CA GLU A 324 -14.29 7.82 39.61
C GLU A 324 -13.37 6.82 38.90
N VAL A 325 -13.80 5.57 38.75
CA VAL A 325 -13.05 4.53 38.04
C VAL A 325 -12.84 4.92 36.58
N ARG A 326 -13.86 5.44 35.90
CA ARG A 326 -13.74 5.95 34.52
C ARG A 326 -12.72 7.08 34.42
N ARG A 327 -12.75 8.03 35.36
CA ARG A 327 -11.78 9.14 35.40
C ARG A 327 -10.35 8.63 35.58
N ARG A 328 -10.14 7.65 36.46
CA ARG A 328 -8.83 7.02 36.66
C ARG A 328 -8.35 6.26 35.41
N ALA A 329 -9.24 5.52 34.76
CA ALA A 329 -8.93 4.81 33.52
C ALA A 329 -8.51 5.80 32.41
N ARG A 330 -9.25 6.90 32.22
CA ARG A 330 -8.92 7.96 31.25
C ARG A 330 -7.58 8.64 31.52
N ALA A 331 -7.24 8.85 32.80
CA ALA A 331 -5.98 9.50 33.19
C ALA A 331 -4.72 8.69 32.79
N ARG A 332 -4.85 7.39 32.49
CA ARG A 332 -3.73 6.53 32.09
C ARG A 332 -3.36 6.64 30.60
N ASN A 333 -4.11 7.40 29.79
CA ASN A 333 -3.88 7.58 28.36
C ASN A 333 -3.74 6.26 27.56
N LEU A 334 -4.48 5.23 27.97
CA LEU A 334 -4.57 3.96 27.25
C LEU A 334 -5.72 4.00 26.24
N SER A 335 -5.64 3.17 25.22
CA SER A 335 -6.75 2.95 24.28
C SER A 335 -7.96 2.29 24.97
N HIS A 336 -9.15 2.42 24.39
CA HIS A 336 -10.41 1.97 25.01
C HIS A 336 -10.41 0.49 25.43
N ASN A 337 -9.95 -0.41 24.55
CA ASN A 337 -9.91 -1.85 24.82
C ASN A 337 -8.79 -2.21 25.80
N GLN A 338 -7.64 -1.50 25.79
CA GLN A 338 -6.57 -1.69 26.78
C GLN A 338 -6.94 -1.17 28.17
N ALA A 339 -7.77 -0.13 28.24
CA ALA A 339 -8.29 0.42 29.49
C ALA A 339 -9.37 -0.48 30.12
N ARG A 340 -10.06 -1.30 29.31
CA ARG A 340 -11.17 -2.15 29.77
C ARG A 340 -10.76 -3.12 30.90
N PRO A 341 -9.73 -3.97 30.78
CA PRO A 341 -9.35 -4.88 31.88
C PRO A 341 -9.08 -4.17 33.21
N LEU A 342 -8.50 -2.96 33.15
CA LEU A 342 -8.21 -2.14 34.32
C LEU A 342 -9.50 -1.59 34.95
N PHE A 343 -10.40 -1.05 34.13
CA PHE A 343 -11.72 -0.58 34.55
C PHE A 343 -12.52 -1.72 35.19
N LEU A 344 -12.58 -2.88 34.53
CA LEU A 344 -13.30 -4.06 35.01
C LEU A 344 -12.73 -4.55 36.33
N THR A 345 -11.40 -4.61 36.46
CA THR A 345 -10.75 -5.03 37.71
C THR A 345 -11.17 -4.14 38.87
N GLU A 346 -11.14 -2.81 38.71
CA GLU A 346 -11.53 -1.90 39.79
C GLU A 346 -13.02 -2.00 40.16
N ILE A 347 -13.92 -2.25 39.20
CA ILE A 347 -15.36 -2.46 39.48
C ILE A 347 -15.59 -3.81 40.16
N ILE A 348 -14.93 -4.88 39.69
CA ILE A 348 -14.99 -6.21 40.30
C ILE A 348 -14.48 -6.14 41.73
N ASP A 349 -13.31 -5.52 41.97
CA ASP A 349 -12.75 -5.36 43.31
C ASP A 349 -13.72 -4.59 44.23
N HIS A 350 -14.41 -3.56 43.72
CA HIS A 350 -15.43 -2.84 44.49
C HIS A 350 -16.63 -3.73 44.86
N LEU A 351 -17.15 -4.51 43.91
CA LEU A 351 -18.25 -5.45 44.15
C LEU A 351 -17.84 -6.59 45.08
N THR A 352 -16.63 -7.14 44.92
CA THR A 352 -16.08 -8.18 45.78
C THR A 352 -15.88 -7.67 47.21
N ASN A 353 -15.37 -6.46 47.40
CA ASN A 353 -15.24 -5.87 48.74
C ASN A 353 -16.61 -5.66 49.40
N GLN A 354 -17.61 -5.16 48.66
CA GLN A 354 -18.97 -5.03 49.18
C GLN A 354 -19.59 -6.39 49.53
N TYR A 355 -19.34 -7.42 48.72
CA TYR A 355 -19.80 -8.78 48.97
C TYR A 355 -19.12 -9.40 50.21
N ALA A 356 -17.81 -9.19 50.35
CA ALA A 356 -17.03 -9.60 51.52
C ALA A 356 -17.48 -8.90 52.81
N GLU A 357 -17.81 -7.61 52.77
CA GLU A 357 -18.38 -6.89 53.91
C GLU A 357 -19.76 -7.43 54.31
N LEU A 358 -20.59 -7.85 53.35
CA LEU A 358 -21.94 -8.38 53.61
C LEU A 358 -21.93 -9.80 54.19
N ILE A 359 -20.98 -10.65 53.77
CA ILE A 359 -20.92 -12.07 54.18
C ILE A 359 -19.89 -12.33 55.28
N GLY A 360 -18.78 -11.60 55.27
CA GLY A 360 -17.58 -11.87 56.07
C GLY A 360 -17.44 -11.05 57.35
N THR A 361 -18.42 -10.22 57.70
CA THR A 361 -18.39 -9.41 58.93
C THR A 361 -19.04 -10.18 60.08
N ASP A 362 -18.30 -10.37 61.19
CA ASP A 362 -18.86 -10.99 62.40
C ASP A 362 -20.02 -10.13 62.96
N PRO A 363 -21.24 -10.68 63.10
CA PRO A 363 -22.39 -9.96 63.67
C PRO A 363 -22.21 -9.49 65.12
N LEU A 364 -21.24 -10.04 65.86
CA LEU A 364 -21.01 -9.75 67.26
C LEU A 364 -19.95 -8.65 67.46
N ASP A 365 -18.88 -8.69 66.67
CA ASP A 365 -17.65 -7.91 66.95
C ASP A 365 -17.22 -7.01 65.78
N GLY A 366 -17.76 -7.23 64.57
CA GLY A 366 -17.48 -6.42 63.38
C GLY A 366 -16.14 -6.69 62.69
N GLU A 367 -15.38 -7.71 63.11
CA GLU A 367 -14.13 -8.10 62.47
C GLU A 367 -14.37 -8.89 61.17
N MET A 368 -13.46 -8.73 60.21
CA MET A 368 -13.48 -9.44 58.92
C MET A 368 -12.93 -10.86 59.12
N ILE A 369 -13.78 -11.86 58.93
CA ILE A 369 -13.46 -13.29 59.18
C ILE A 369 -12.76 -13.95 57.98
N LEU A 370 -12.84 -13.33 56.79
CA LEU A 370 -12.36 -13.89 55.53
C LEU A 370 -10.84 -13.74 55.35
N ASP A 371 -10.19 -14.78 54.85
CA ASP A 371 -8.76 -14.74 54.49
C ASP A 371 -8.51 -14.35 53.01
N GLU A 372 -7.24 -14.25 52.61
CA GLU A 372 -6.87 -13.91 51.21
C GLU A 372 -7.36 -14.94 50.18
N TYR A 373 -7.52 -16.20 50.59
CA TYR A 373 -8.01 -17.28 49.73
C TYR A 373 -9.52 -17.16 49.53
N ASP A 374 -10.26 -16.88 50.61
CA ASP A 374 -11.70 -16.65 50.58
C ASP A 374 -12.06 -15.45 49.69
N LEU A 375 -11.32 -14.34 49.79
CA LEU A 375 -11.51 -13.17 48.92
C LEU A 375 -11.28 -13.51 47.43
N ALA A 376 -10.32 -14.37 47.13
CA ALA A 376 -10.05 -14.82 45.77
C ALA A 376 -11.17 -15.72 45.22
N GLU A 377 -11.80 -16.56 46.05
CA GLU A 377 -12.97 -17.35 45.66
C GLU A 377 -14.21 -16.48 45.45
N LEU A 378 -14.51 -15.55 46.37
CA LEU A 378 -15.61 -14.59 46.21
C LEU A 378 -15.45 -13.75 44.92
N ARG A 379 -14.22 -13.37 44.58
CA ARG A 379 -13.94 -12.69 43.32
C ARG A 379 -14.29 -13.54 42.11
N LYS A 380 -14.00 -14.84 42.14
CA LYS A 380 -14.38 -15.76 41.04
C LYS A 380 -15.89 -15.88 40.91
N GLU A 381 -16.62 -15.95 42.02
CA GLU A 381 -18.09 -16.00 42.02
C GLU A 381 -18.70 -14.74 41.39
N VAL A 382 -18.24 -13.55 41.82
CA VAL A 382 -18.70 -12.27 41.26
C VAL A 382 -18.43 -12.18 39.75
N VAL A 383 -17.27 -12.67 39.28
CA VAL A 383 -16.91 -12.67 37.86
C VAL A 383 -17.71 -13.69 37.06
N ALA A 384 -18.08 -14.83 37.66
CA ALA A 384 -18.83 -15.89 37.00
C ALA A 384 -20.32 -15.56 36.82
N GLU A 385 -20.87 -14.64 37.61
CA GLU A 385 -22.29 -14.26 37.58
C GLU A 385 -22.68 -13.56 36.25
N PRO A 386 -23.64 -14.11 35.47
CA PRO A 386 -24.04 -13.54 34.18
C PRO A 386 -24.58 -12.10 34.27
N ALA A 387 -25.27 -11.75 35.37
CA ALA A 387 -25.80 -10.39 35.56
C ALA A 387 -24.68 -9.36 35.74
N VAL A 388 -23.58 -9.73 36.41
CA VAL A 388 -22.39 -8.88 36.54
C VAL A 388 -21.70 -8.75 35.18
N GLN A 389 -21.53 -9.84 34.44
CA GLN A 389 -20.91 -9.79 33.10
C GLN A 389 -21.69 -8.89 32.13
N ALA A 390 -23.03 -9.01 32.10
CA ALA A 390 -23.87 -8.16 31.27
C ALA A 390 -23.76 -6.67 31.65
N LEU A 391 -23.68 -6.37 32.96
CA LEU A 391 -23.48 -5.01 33.45
C LEU A 391 -22.09 -4.47 33.04
N LEU A 392 -21.04 -5.27 33.20
CA LEU A 392 -19.67 -4.90 32.82
C LEU A 392 -19.56 -4.61 31.31
N ASP A 393 -20.19 -5.43 30.48
CA ASP A 393 -20.24 -5.22 29.02
C ASP A 393 -21.09 -4.00 28.63
N GLN A 394 -22.10 -3.65 29.41
CA GLN A 394 -22.90 -2.43 29.20
C GLN A 394 -22.12 -1.16 29.60
N LEU A 395 -21.33 -1.21 30.69
CA LEU A 395 -20.52 -0.08 31.16
C LEU A 395 -19.32 0.19 30.24
N TRP A 396 -18.65 -0.87 29.79
CA TRP A 396 -17.44 -0.77 28.98
C TRP A 396 -17.34 -1.92 27.95
N PRO A 397 -18.02 -1.80 26.80
CA PRO A 397 -18.04 -2.85 25.79
C PRO A 397 -16.68 -3.01 25.10
N MET A 398 -16.34 -4.25 24.74
CA MET A 398 -15.29 -4.52 23.76
C MET A 398 -15.81 -4.16 22.37
N LEU A 399 -15.09 -3.29 21.66
CA LEU A 399 -15.50 -2.80 20.36
C LEU A 399 -14.42 -3.04 19.32
N SER A 400 -14.87 -3.40 18.13
CA SER A 400 -14.03 -3.33 16.92
C SER A 400 -14.31 -2.02 16.18
N PRO A 401 -13.35 -1.53 15.38
CA PRO A 401 -13.53 -0.32 14.56
C PRO A 401 -14.77 -0.38 13.65
N GLN A 402 -15.02 -1.54 13.04
CA GLN A 402 -16.17 -1.78 12.16
C GLN A 402 -17.48 -1.58 12.92
N ARG A 403 -17.62 -2.23 14.08
CA ARG A 403 -18.82 -2.13 14.91
C ARG A 403 -19.04 -0.72 15.42
N LEU A 404 -17.97 0.00 15.77
CA LEU A 404 -18.07 1.39 16.21
C LEU A 404 -18.68 2.28 15.11
N LEU A 405 -18.18 2.17 13.87
CA LEU A 405 -18.66 2.98 12.76
C LEU A 405 -20.05 2.56 12.26
N GLU A 406 -20.35 1.25 12.23
CA GLU A 406 -21.69 0.73 11.90
C GLU A 406 -22.74 1.31 12.85
N ASP A 407 -22.47 1.24 14.16
CA ASP A 407 -23.36 1.77 15.20
C ASP A 407 -23.44 3.31 15.18
N LEU A 408 -22.38 4.01 14.74
CA LEU A 408 -22.35 5.47 14.66
C LEU A 408 -23.17 5.97 13.47
N TYR A 409 -23.08 5.28 12.33
CA TYR A 409 -23.81 5.65 11.13
C TYR A 409 -25.25 5.13 11.09
N GLY A 410 -25.55 4.07 11.85
CA GLY A 410 -26.88 3.49 11.94
C GLY A 410 -27.82 4.19 12.94
N ASP A 411 -27.34 5.14 13.73
CA ASP A 411 -28.11 5.80 14.79
C ASP A 411 -27.92 7.34 14.74
N GLU A 412 -29.01 8.04 14.41
CA GLU A 412 -29.02 9.50 14.27
C GLU A 412 -28.70 10.24 15.58
N ASP A 413 -29.19 9.74 16.71
CA ASP A 413 -28.96 10.37 18.01
C ASP A 413 -27.49 10.25 18.42
N ARG A 414 -26.88 9.07 18.18
CA ARG A 414 -25.44 8.86 18.43
C ARG A 414 -24.59 9.75 17.55
N LEU A 415 -24.93 9.86 16.27
CA LEU A 415 -24.22 10.73 15.34
C LEU A 415 -24.34 12.21 15.77
N ALA A 416 -25.53 12.64 16.22
CA ALA A 416 -25.74 13.99 16.70
C ALA A 416 -24.94 14.32 17.97
N LEU A 417 -24.79 13.35 18.88
CA LEU A 417 -23.96 13.48 20.08
C LEU A 417 -22.46 13.52 19.76
N ALA A 418 -21.99 12.68 18.83
CA ALA A 418 -20.59 12.58 18.46
C ALA A 418 -20.13 13.72 17.55
N ALA A 419 -21.03 14.26 16.70
CA ALA A 419 -20.70 15.26 15.69
C ALA A 419 -21.50 16.57 15.81
N PRO A 420 -21.54 17.25 16.99
CA PRO A 420 -22.25 18.51 17.13
C PRO A 420 -21.71 19.62 16.21
N GLN A 421 -20.44 19.51 15.79
CA GLN A 421 -19.78 20.43 14.88
C GLN A 421 -20.18 20.29 13.40
N LEU A 422 -20.80 19.17 13.01
CA LEU A 422 -21.27 18.96 11.63
C LEU A 422 -22.67 19.54 11.44
N SER A 423 -22.96 20.04 10.24
CA SER A 423 -24.30 20.50 9.86
C SER A 423 -25.30 19.33 9.82
N VAL A 424 -26.59 19.62 9.85
CA VAL A 424 -27.63 18.57 9.74
C VAL A 424 -27.48 17.80 8.42
N LEU A 425 -27.26 18.52 7.31
CA LEU A 425 -27.05 17.91 5.99
C LEU A 425 -25.79 17.02 5.96
N ASP A 426 -24.68 17.48 6.55
CA ASP A 426 -23.46 16.66 6.65
C ASP A 426 -23.72 15.35 7.43
N ARG A 427 -24.55 15.39 8.48
CA ARG A 427 -24.93 14.20 9.25
C ARG A 427 -25.81 13.26 8.43
N GLU A 428 -26.78 13.79 7.70
CA GLU A 428 -27.62 13.00 6.78
C GLU A 428 -26.77 12.25 5.75
N HIS A 429 -25.70 12.87 5.22
CA HIS A 429 -24.76 12.21 4.31
C HIS A 429 -23.94 11.08 4.94
N LEU A 430 -23.83 11.02 6.26
CA LEU A 430 -23.14 9.97 7.00
C LEU A 430 -24.05 8.82 7.42
N LEU A 431 -25.36 9.07 7.53
CA LEU A 431 -26.33 8.07 7.97
C LEU A 431 -26.44 6.93 6.95
N ARG A 432 -26.28 5.70 7.43
CA ARG A 432 -26.41 4.49 6.62
C ARG A 432 -26.63 3.25 7.46
N TYR A 433 -27.30 2.27 6.86
CA TYR A 433 -27.47 0.93 7.41
C TYR A 433 -26.70 -0.08 6.55
N GLY A 434 -25.93 -0.97 7.18
CA GLY A 434 -25.19 -2.06 6.50
C GLY A 434 -23.67 -2.05 6.76
N ASP A 435 -23.02 -3.13 6.33
CA ASP A 435 -21.62 -3.49 6.58
C ASP A 435 -20.68 -3.25 5.37
N ASP A 436 -21.19 -2.76 4.25
CA ASP A 436 -20.39 -2.46 3.05
C ASP A 436 -19.54 -1.21 3.21
N TRP A 437 -18.21 -1.31 3.07
CA TRP A 437 -17.29 -0.18 3.27
C TRP A 437 -16.95 0.57 1.98
N SER A 438 -16.92 1.90 2.08
CA SER A 438 -16.44 2.80 1.04
C SER A 438 -14.96 3.17 1.25
N PRO A 439 -14.22 3.57 0.21
CA PRO A 439 -12.81 3.99 0.34
C PRO A 439 -12.59 5.08 1.40
N SER A 440 -13.54 6.02 1.56
CA SER A 440 -13.43 7.10 2.56
C SER A 440 -13.66 6.64 4.00
N ASP A 441 -14.22 5.45 4.22
CA ASP A 441 -14.35 4.88 5.57
C ASP A 441 -13.03 4.27 6.07
N VAL A 442 -12.12 3.89 5.17
CA VAL A 442 -10.88 3.20 5.53
C VAL A 442 -9.98 4.02 6.46
N PRO A 443 -9.71 5.32 6.19
CA PRO A 443 -8.99 6.17 7.15
C PRO A 443 -9.69 6.33 8.50
N LEU A 444 -11.03 6.29 8.53
CA LEU A 444 -11.84 6.39 9.75
C LEU A 444 -11.77 5.10 10.58
N LEU A 445 -11.77 3.94 9.93
CA LEU A 445 -11.52 2.65 10.57
C LEU A 445 -10.11 2.59 11.17
N ASP A 446 -9.12 3.13 10.47
CA ASP A 446 -7.75 3.22 10.97
C ASP A 446 -7.64 4.15 12.20
N GLU A 447 -8.33 5.30 12.20
CA GLU A 447 -8.41 6.20 13.36
C GLU A 447 -9.15 5.54 14.54
N ALA A 448 -10.26 4.87 14.29
CA ALA A 448 -11.01 4.14 15.31
C ALA A 448 -10.17 3.00 15.91
N ALA A 449 -9.39 2.28 15.09
CA ALA A 449 -8.47 1.24 15.57
C ALA A 449 -7.37 1.80 16.48
N GLU A 450 -6.88 3.01 16.21
CA GLU A 450 -5.90 3.67 17.09
C GLU A 450 -6.50 4.03 18.46
N LEU A 451 -7.73 4.55 18.47
CA LEU A 451 -8.43 4.95 19.70
C LEU A 451 -8.94 3.75 20.52
N LEU A 452 -9.38 2.69 19.84
CA LEU A 452 -9.85 1.46 20.47
C LEU A 452 -8.69 0.59 20.94
N GLY A 453 -7.59 0.58 20.21
CA GLY A 453 -6.46 -0.33 20.44
C GLY A 453 -6.77 -1.75 19.99
N ASP A 454 -5.88 -2.68 20.36
CA ASP A 454 -6.04 -4.09 20.05
C ASP A 454 -7.35 -4.63 20.64
N ASP A 455 -8.18 -5.24 19.80
CA ASP A 455 -9.44 -5.89 20.21
C ASP A 455 -9.19 -7.24 20.89
N GLY A 456 -7.92 -7.61 21.07
CA GLY A 456 -7.46 -8.84 21.70
C GLY A 456 -7.73 -10.07 20.84
N ARG A 457 -8.28 -9.93 19.63
CA ARG A 457 -8.55 -11.07 18.74
C ARG A 457 -7.27 -11.64 18.18
N GLU A 458 -6.29 -10.79 17.89
CA GLU A 458 -4.97 -11.22 17.43
C GLU A 458 -4.24 -11.95 18.56
N ALA A 459 -4.17 -11.34 19.75
CA ALA A 459 -3.65 -12.00 20.96
C ALA A 459 -4.40 -13.31 21.30
N ALA A 460 -5.72 -13.37 21.12
CA ALA A 460 -6.50 -14.59 21.34
C ALA A 460 -6.23 -15.65 20.27
N ARG A 461 -6.04 -15.27 19.01
CA ARG A 461 -5.63 -16.17 17.92
C ARG A 461 -4.23 -16.72 18.15
N GLU A 462 -3.27 -15.87 18.51
CA GLU A 462 -1.91 -16.27 18.87
C GLU A 462 -1.91 -17.21 20.06
N LYS A 463 -2.65 -16.87 21.13
CA LYS A 463 -2.80 -17.74 22.30
C LYS A 463 -3.42 -19.10 21.94
N ALA A 464 -4.45 -19.11 21.09
CA ALA A 464 -5.08 -20.34 20.62
C ALA A 464 -4.13 -21.16 19.73
N ALA A 465 -3.35 -20.52 18.86
CA ALA A 465 -2.34 -21.16 18.03
C ALA A 465 -1.22 -21.76 18.89
N ARG A 466 -0.71 -21.00 19.87
CA ARG A 466 0.29 -21.46 20.85
C ARG A 466 -0.23 -22.65 21.66
N ALA A 467 -1.46 -22.59 22.15
CA ALA A 467 -2.09 -23.70 22.86
C ALA A 467 -2.19 -24.97 21.99
N ARG A 468 -2.54 -24.81 20.70
CA ARG A 468 -2.55 -25.94 19.73
C ARG A 468 -1.14 -26.48 19.47
N ALA A 469 -0.14 -25.61 19.34
CA ALA A 469 1.25 -26.01 19.13
C ALA A 469 1.81 -26.78 20.34
N ILE A 470 1.55 -26.29 21.56
CA ILE A 470 1.91 -26.98 22.81
C ILE A 470 1.20 -28.34 22.88
N ALA A 471 -0.10 -28.40 22.59
CA ALA A 471 -0.85 -29.66 22.60
C ALA A 471 -0.33 -30.67 21.55
N TYR A 472 0.06 -30.20 20.37
CA TYR A 472 0.70 -31.01 19.35
C TYR A 472 2.06 -31.53 19.81
N ALA A 473 2.91 -30.65 20.37
CA ALA A 473 4.22 -30.99 20.91
C ALA A 473 4.12 -32.02 22.06
N GLN A 474 3.13 -31.86 22.95
CA GLN A 474 2.80 -32.85 23.98
C GLN A 474 2.45 -34.20 23.35
N GLY A 475 1.55 -34.23 22.36
CA GLY A 475 1.19 -35.46 21.65
C GLY A 475 2.38 -36.13 20.96
N SER A 476 3.30 -35.36 20.36
CA SER A 476 4.52 -35.90 19.76
C SER A 476 5.48 -36.48 20.80
N LEU A 477 5.69 -35.80 21.93
CA LEU A 477 6.49 -36.32 23.05
C LEU A 477 5.86 -37.60 23.62
N ASP A 478 4.54 -37.66 23.72
CA ASP A 478 3.81 -38.83 24.20
C ASP A 478 3.99 -40.04 23.26
N VAL A 479 3.89 -39.84 21.94
CA VAL A 479 4.19 -40.88 20.94
C VAL A 479 5.64 -41.36 21.04
N LEU A 480 6.61 -40.45 21.18
CA LEU A 480 8.02 -40.81 21.37
C LEU A 480 8.25 -41.62 22.65
N SER A 481 7.56 -41.28 23.74
CA SER A 481 7.63 -42.04 25.00
C SER A 481 6.90 -43.39 24.93
N GLY A 482 5.78 -43.46 24.23
CA GLY A 482 5.01 -44.70 24.02
C GLY A 482 5.70 -45.68 23.07
N SER A 483 6.61 -45.20 22.22
CA SER A 483 7.42 -46.04 21.32
C SER A 483 8.70 -46.57 21.98
N GLY A 484 9.01 -46.14 23.21
CA GLY A 484 10.23 -46.49 23.94
C GLY A 484 10.15 -47.76 24.79
N SER A 485 9.06 -48.53 24.71
CA SER A 485 9.00 -49.87 25.31
C SER A 485 9.73 -50.87 24.41
N THR A 486 11.07 -50.81 24.41
CA THR A 486 11.89 -51.95 24.00
C THR A 486 12.28 -52.66 25.28
N ASP A 487 11.68 -53.84 25.51
CA ASP A 487 12.14 -54.79 26.52
C ASP A 487 13.62 -55.08 26.25
N PHE A 488 14.50 -54.61 27.12
CA PHE A 488 15.87 -55.10 27.21
C PHE A 488 15.98 -55.85 28.53
N ASP A 489 16.08 -57.18 28.43
CA ASP A 489 16.43 -58.04 29.55
C ASP A 489 17.91 -57.83 29.92
N GLU A 490 18.12 -57.60 31.23
CA GLU A 490 19.32 -57.78 32.06
C GLU A 490 20.60 -56.91 31.82
N ASP A 491 20.96 -56.18 32.89
CA ASP A 491 22.30 -55.75 33.33
C ASP A 491 23.11 -54.68 32.57
N ASP A 492 22.54 -53.51 32.29
CA ASP A 492 23.34 -52.28 32.13
C ASP A 492 22.56 -51.03 32.64
N GLU A 493 22.94 -50.48 33.81
CA GLU A 493 22.41 -49.21 34.35
C GLU A 493 22.95 -48.01 33.54
N SER A 494 22.50 -47.89 32.29
CA SER A 494 22.58 -46.63 31.56
C SER A 494 21.16 -46.11 31.34
N GLU A 495 20.73 -45.22 32.24
CA GLU A 495 19.56 -44.37 32.01
C GLU A 495 19.84 -43.53 30.74
N VAL A 496 19.37 -44.02 29.59
CA VAL A 496 19.44 -43.29 28.34
C VAL A 496 18.47 -42.13 28.48
N LEU A 497 18.99 -40.91 28.67
CA LEU A 497 18.22 -39.66 28.62
C LEU A 497 17.24 -39.70 27.45
N THR A 498 15.94 -39.72 27.76
CA THR A 498 14.89 -39.69 26.74
C THR A 498 14.58 -38.25 26.36
N ALA A 499 13.94 -38.04 25.20
CA ALA A 499 13.61 -36.69 24.72
C ALA A 499 12.78 -35.85 25.72
N LYS A 500 11.99 -36.50 26.60
CA LYS A 500 11.22 -35.85 27.68
C LYS A 500 12.08 -35.33 28.84
N ASP A 501 13.29 -35.85 29.01
CA ASP A 501 14.20 -35.47 30.10
C ASP A 501 15.01 -34.21 29.78
N ILE A 502 15.03 -33.79 28.51
CA ILE A 502 15.81 -32.64 28.00
C ILE A 502 14.90 -31.53 27.45
N LEU A 503 13.70 -31.86 26.96
CA LEU A 503 12.79 -30.92 26.29
C LEU A 503 11.40 -31.00 26.91
N ASP A 504 10.91 -29.88 27.42
CA ASP A 504 9.49 -29.72 27.72
C ASP A 504 8.70 -29.39 26.44
N ALA A 505 7.38 -29.53 26.51
CA ALA A 505 6.50 -29.29 25.36
C ALA A 505 6.48 -27.82 24.91
N GLU A 506 6.81 -26.88 25.80
CA GLU A 506 6.87 -25.46 25.48
C GLU A 506 8.12 -25.14 24.65
N ALA A 507 9.30 -25.62 25.07
CA ALA A 507 10.56 -25.52 24.36
C ALA A 507 10.54 -26.25 23.01
N LEU A 508 9.81 -27.37 22.92
CA LEU A 508 9.57 -28.05 21.65
C LEU A 508 8.66 -27.21 20.74
N ALA A 509 7.56 -26.65 21.27
CA ALA A 509 6.66 -25.78 20.50
C ALA A 509 7.35 -24.50 20.02
N GLU A 510 8.22 -23.88 20.83
CA GLU A 510 9.01 -22.70 20.46
C GLU A 510 10.05 -23.01 19.37
N ARG A 511 10.62 -24.22 19.36
CA ARG A 511 11.51 -24.66 18.25
C ARG A 511 10.75 -24.97 16.96
N TYR A 512 9.48 -25.32 17.07
CA TYR A 512 8.56 -25.58 15.96
C TYR A 512 7.72 -24.35 15.58
N GLU A 513 7.98 -23.16 16.16
CA GLU A 513 7.46 -21.93 15.57
C GLU A 513 7.90 -21.92 14.11
N ALA A 514 6.93 -22.10 13.21
CA ALA A 514 7.17 -22.05 11.79
C ALA A 514 7.87 -20.73 11.52
N GLU A 515 9.08 -20.77 10.97
CA GLU A 515 9.70 -19.58 10.42
C GLU A 515 8.64 -18.97 9.48
N ASP A 516 8.27 -17.71 9.74
CA ASP A 516 7.25 -17.04 8.96
C ASP A 516 7.81 -16.80 7.55
N ASP A 517 7.55 -17.75 6.65
CA ASP A 517 8.03 -17.76 5.26
C ASP A 517 7.40 -16.65 4.40
N ARG A 518 6.49 -15.84 4.97
CA ARG A 518 5.88 -14.70 4.29
C ARG A 518 6.92 -13.62 3.97
N THR A 519 6.75 -12.99 2.82
CA THR A 519 7.56 -11.85 2.40
C THR A 519 7.38 -10.68 3.38
N LEU A 520 8.34 -9.74 3.41
CA LEU A 520 8.20 -8.54 4.25
C LEU A 520 6.97 -7.72 3.85
N ALA A 521 6.64 -7.66 2.55
CA ALA A 521 5.44 -7.02 2.04
C ALA A 521 4.16 -7.68 2.58
N ASP A 522 4.09 -9.00 2.66
CA ASP A 522 2.93 -9.74 3.18
C ASP A 522 2.77 -9.55 4.70
N ARG A 523 3.88 -9.57 5.43
CA ARG A 523 3.89 -9.28 6.87
C ARG A 523 3.43 -7.85 7.14
N ALA A 524 3.95 -6.89 6.38
CA ALA A 524 3.56 -5.49 6.47
C ALA A 524 2.08 -5.27 6.06
N ALA A 525 1.56 -6.04 5.10
CA ALA A 525 0.16 -5.96 4.68
C ALA A 525 -0.81 -6.50 5.75
N ALA A 526 -0.38 -7.48 6.54
CA ALA A 526 -1.17 -8.04 7.63
C ALA A 526 -1.15 -7.14 8.89
N ASP A 527 -0.04 -6.44 9.15
CA ASP A 527 0.13 -5.63 10.35
C ASP A 527 -0.19 -4.14 10.13
N ARG A 528 -1.30 -3.67 10.70
CA ARG A 528 -1.70 -2.24 10.65
C ARG A 528 -0.66 -1.31 11.29
N ARG A 529 0.10 -1.80 12.27
CA ARG A 529 1.08 -1.02 13.03
C ARG A 529 2.45 -1.04 12.37
N TRP A 530 2.59 -1.69 11.21
CA TRP A 530 3.83 -1.71 10.47
C TRP A 530 4.30 -0.28 10.16
N THR A 531 5.60 -0.05 10.35
CA THR A 531 6.22 1.25 10.11
C THR A 531 7.16 1.15 8.91
N TYR A 532 6.80 1.84 7.83
CA TYR A 532 7.58 1.87 6.61
C TYR A 532 8.76 2.85 6.73
N GLY A 533 9.86 2.51 6.08
CA GLY A 533 11.06 3.35 6.05
C GLY A 533 10.93 4.56 5.12
N HIS A 534 10.10 4.42 4.08
CA HIS A 534 9.75 5.48 3.14
C HIS A 534 8.33 5.27 2.60
N VAL A 535 7.62 6.35 2.30
CA VAL A 535 6.29 6.29 1.66
C VAL A 535 6.29 7.13 0.39
N ILE A 536 5.79 6.55 -0.69
CA ILE A 536 5.54 7.25 -1.95
C ILE A 536 4.04 7.38 -2.10
N VAL A 537 3.57 8.59 -2.39
CA VAL A 537 2.16 8.85 -2.65
C VAL A 537 2.06 9.51 -4.00
N ASP A 538 1.42 8.84 -4.96
CA ASP A 538 1.11 9.46 -6.25
C ASP A 538 -0.33 9.98 -6.28
N GLU A 539 -0.59 10.98 -7.12
CA GLU A 539 -1.83 11.76 -7.17
C GLU A 539 -2.25 12.26 -5.77
N ALA A 540 -1.26 12.67 -4.97
CA ALA A 540 -1.42 12.95 -3.56
C ALA A 540 -2.38 14.11 -3.24
N GLN A 541 -2.67 14.96 -4.23
CA GLN A 541 -3.68 16.02 -4.11
C GLN A 541 -5.10 15.47 -3.87
N GLU A 542 -5.37 14.22 -4.25
CA GLU A 542 -6.67 13.56 -4.04
C GLU A 542 -6.88 13.09 -2.60
N LEU A 543 -5.81 13.03 -1.79
CA LEU A 543 -5.90 12.56 -0.43
C LEU A 543 -6.59 13.58 0.47
N THR A 544 -7.48 13.07 1.31
CA THR A 544 -8.15 13.83 2.35
C THR A 544 -7.28 13.96 3.60
N PRO A 545 -7.54 14.93 4.49
CA PRO A 545 -6.86 15.05 5.77
C PRO A 545 -6.84 13.75 6.59
N MET A 546 -7.94 13.01 6.63
CA MET A 546 -7.99 11.71 7.33
C MET A 546 -7.09 10.65 6.67
N ALA A 547 -7.00 10.62 5.34
CA ALA A 547 -6.08 9.71 4.64
C ALA A 547 -4.60 10.06 4.94
N TRP A 548 -4.25 11.35 5.02
CA TRP A 548 -2.92 11.79 5.44
C TRP A 548 -2.57 11.35 6.87
N ARG A 549 -3.52 11.38 7.81
CA ARG A 549 -3.33 10.86 9.17
C ARG A 549 -3.01 9.35 9.16
N ALA A 550 -3.74 8.57 8.37
CA ALA A 550 -3.51 7.13 8.24
C ALA A 550 -2.12 6.83 7.65
N ILE A 551 -1.68 7.61 6.66
CA ILE A 551 -0.34 7.50 6.07
C ILE A 551 0.76 7.95 7.07
N ALA A 552 0.52 9.03 7.82
CA ALA A 552 1.47 9.54 8.81
C ALA A 552 1.79 8.51 9.91
N ARG A 553 0.79 7.74 10.36
CA ARG A 553 0.99 6.63 11.32
C ARG A 553 1.93 5.54 10.79
N ARG A 554 1.85 5.28 9.48
CA ARG A 554 2.67 4.27 8.78
C ARG A 554 4.10 4.75 8.47
N CYS A 555 4.39 6.05 8.61
CA CYS A 555 5.73 6.60 8.44
C CYS A 555 6.09 7.65 9.50
N PRO A 556 6.43 7.21 10.73
CA PRO A 556 6.82 8.11 11.82
C PRO A 556 8.07 8.95 11.50
N LEU A 557 8.97 8.42 10.66
CA LEU A 557 10.18 9.11 10.21
C LEU A 557 9.89 10.27 9.25
N ARG A 558 8.64 10.41 8.77
CA ARG A 558 8.22 11.44 7.80
C ARG A 558 9.08 11.47 6.55
N SER A 559 9.61 10.31 6.16
CA SER A 559 10.39 10.08 4.95
C SER A 559 9.39 9.80 3.83
N MET A 560 9.05 10.82 3.05
CA MET A 560 7.96 10.73 2.07
C MET A 560 8.32 11.39 0.74
N THR A 561 7.94 10.74 -0.36
CA THR A 561 7.91 11.32 -1.70
C THR A 561 6.46 11.50 -2.12
N VAL A 562 5.98 12.73 -2.07
CA VAL A 562 4.61 13.12 -2.39
C VAL A 562 4.60 13.66 -3.81
N VAL A 563 3.86 13.03 -4.71
CA VAL A 563 3.83 13.36 -6.13
C VAL A 563 2.41 13.72 -6.53
N GLY A 564 2.26 14.78 -7.32
CA GLY A 564 0.94 15.19 -7.77
C GLY A 564 0.90 16.52 -8.50
N ASP A 565 -0.33 16.94 -8.80
CA ASP A 565 -0.64 18.20 -9.44
C ASP A 565 -1.90 18.80 -8.82
N VAL A 566 -1.73 19.90 -8.07
CA VAL A 566 -2.86 20.63 -7.46
C VAL A 566 -3.84 21.18 -8.49
N ALA A 567 -3.48 21.29 -9.78
CA ALA A 567 -4.39 21.62 -10.86
C ALA A 567 -5.41 20.50 -11.15
N GLN A 568 -5.03 19.24 -10.89
CA GLN A 568 -5.79 18.05 -11.25
C GLN A 568 -6.67 17.50 -10.11
N THR A 569 -6.78 18.22 -8.99
CA THR A 569 -7.56 17.79 -7.84
C THR A 569 -9.06 17.65 -8.17
N GLY A 570 -9.54 16.40 -8.27
CA GLY A 570 -10.94 16.09 -8.55
C GLY A 570 -11.78 15.88 -7.29
N ALA A 571 -11.20 15.31 -6.23
CA ALA A 571 -11.89 15.12 -4.96
C ALA A 571 -12.26 16.47 -4.30
N ILE A 572 -13.50 16.60 -3.82
CA ILE A 572 -13.97 17.82 -3.12
C ILE A 572 -13.14 18.07 -1.85
N GLY A 573 -12.83 17.01 -1.10
CA GLY A 573 -11.97 17.05 0.09
C GLY A 573 -10.47 17.06 -0.21
N GLY A 574 -10.06 17.06 -1.49
CA GLY A 574 -8.67 17.16 -1.90
C GLY A 574 -8.14 18.60 -1.81
N GLY A 575 -6.86 18.74 -1.47
CA GLY A 575 -6.22 20.05 -1.26
C GLY A 575 -6.17 20.91 -2.53
N THR A 576 -6.42 22.21 -2.36
CA THR A 576 -6.22 23.24 -3.40
C THR A 576 -4.80 23.77 -3.44
N SER A 577 -4.00 23.48 -2.40
CA SER A 577 -2.57 23.76 -2.29
C SER A 577 -1.92 22.71 -1.40
N TRP A 578 -0.60 22.54 -1.52
CA TRP A 578 0.14 21.60 -0.67
C TRP A 578 0.16 22.01 0.80
N SER A 579 0.17 23.32 1.09
CA SER A 579 0.04 23.80 2.47
C SER A 579 -1.30 23.43 3.08
N ALA A 580 -2.40 23.50 2.32
CA ALA A 580 -3.71 23.04 2.78
C ALA A 580 -3.76 21.49 2.92
N ALA A 581 -3.20 20.75 1.97
CA ALA A 581 -3.21 19.28 2.00
C ALA A 581 -2.37 18.70 3.14
N LEU A 582 -1.17 19.25 3.37
CA LEU A 582 -0.18 18.70 4.30
C LEU A 582 -0.12 19.44 5.64
N GLY A 583 -0.53 20.71 5.68
CA GLY A 583 -0.29 21.60 6.83
C GLY A 583 -0.92 21.10 8.13
N GLU A 584 -2.10 20.52 8.06
CA GLU A 584 -2.78 20.00 9.25
C GLU A 584 -2.06 18.79 9.87
N THR A 585 -1.54 17.88 9.04
CA THR A 585 -0.89 16.64 9.51
C THR A 585 0.61 16.84 9.77
N PHE A 586 1.28 17.62 8.94
CA PHE A 586 2.74 17.73 8.91
C PHE A 586 3.29 19.12 9.25
N GLY A 587 2.45 20.16 9.24
CA GLY A 587 2.86 21.56 9.33
C GLY A 587 3.68 21.98 8.11
N ASP A 588 4.63 22.90 8.31
CA ASP A 588 5.48 23.44 7.23
C ASP A 588 6.75 22.61 6.97
N ARG A 589 6.82 21.38 7.46
CA ARG A 589 8.02 20.53 7.39
C ARG A 589 8.09 19.71 6.11
N TRP A 590 8.06 20.37 4.96
CA TRP A 590 8.16 19.75 3.64
C TRP A 590 8.94 20.65 2.67
N ARG A 591 9.48 20.05 1.62
CA ARG A 591 10.25 20.73 0.55
C ARG A 591 9.51 20.58 -0.77
N LEU A 592 9.41 21.65 -1.54
CA LEU A 592 8.80 21.63 -2.87
C LEU A 592 9.86 21.52 -3.97
N ALA A 593 9.64 20.62 -4.92
CA ALA A 593 10.34 20.56 -6.18
C ALA A 593 9.31 20.65 -7.32
N GLU A 594 9.48 21.64 -8.20
CA GLU A 594 8.53 21.89 -9.29
C GLU A 594 9.10 21.45 -10.65
N LEU A 595 8.28 20.76 -11.43
CA LEU A 595 8.55 20.34 -12.79
C LEU A 595 7.74 21.20 -13.77
N THR A 596 8.38 22.17 -14.39
CA THR A 596 7.71 23.16 -15.24
C THR A 596 7.66 22.79 -16.73
N LEU A 597 8.44 21.77 -17.14
CA LEU A 597 8.62 21.39 -18.53
C LEU A 597 7.86 20.09 -18.85
N ASN A 598 6.92 20.17 -19.79
CA ASN A 598 6.15 19.04 -20.28
C ASN A 598 6.74 18.56 -21.60
N TYR A 599 7.08 17.29 -21.69
CA TYR A 599 7.56 16.67 -22.93
C TYR A 599 6.55 15.65 -23.48
N ARG A 600 5.66 15.08 -22.65
CA ARG A 600 4.74 14.03 -23.10
C ARG A 600 3.45 14.53 -23.76
N THR A 601 2.84 15.64 -23.33
CA THR A 601 1.62 16.16 -23.96
C THR A 601 1.99 17.18 -25.05
N PRO A 602 1.43 17.09 -26.28
CA PRO A 602 1.72 18.05 -27.34
C PRO A 602 1.36 19.49 -26.96
N ALA A 603 2.10 20.47 -27.50
CA ALA A 603 1.83 21.89 -27.30
C ALA A 603 0.44 22.30 -27.78
N GLU A 604 -0.03 21.72 -28.88
CA GLU A 604 -1.35 21.99 -29.47
C GLU A 604 -2.49 21.58 -28.53
N VAL A 605 -2.31 20.47 -27.81
CA VAL A 605 -3.26 20.01 -26.77
C VAL A 605 -3.15 20.86 -25.52
N MET A 606 -1.93 21.20 -25.10
CA MET A 606 -1.70 22.02 -23.92
C MET A 606 -2.19 23.45 -24.08
N GLU A 607 -2.24 23.99 -25.30
CA GLU A 607 -2.87 25.29 -25.59
C GLU A 607 -4.36 25.24 -25.25
N LEU A 608 -5.08 24.22 -25.74
CA LEU A 608 -6.49 24.01 -25.41
C LEU A 608 -6.71 23.76 -23.91
N ALA A 609 -5.92 22.86 -23.31
CA ALA A 609 -6.05 22.54 -21.89
C ALA A 609 -5.65 23.72 -20.99
N GLY A 610 -4.74 24.58 -21.43
CA GLY A 610 -4.33 25.80 -20.74
C GLY A 610 -5.47 26.82 -20.63
N ASP A 611 -6.36 26.88 -21.62
CA ASP A 611 -7.57 27.71 -21.57
C ASP A 611 -8.51 27.24 -20.44
N VAL A 612 -8.72 25.92 -20.33
CA VAL A 612 -9.51 25.31 -19.24
C VAL A 612 -8.85 25.57 -17.89
N LEU A 613 -7.52 25.43 -17.80
CA LEU A 613 -6.78 25.65 -16.55
C LEU A 613 -6.89 27.11 -16.07
N ARG A 614 -6.86 28.09 -16.98
CA ARG A 614 -7.02 29.51 -16.63
C ARG A 614 -8.42 29.81 -16.06
N GLU A 615 -9.44 29.11 -16.52
CA GLU A 615 -10.79 29.23 -15.96
C GLU A 615 -10.89 28.57 -14.57
N VAL A 616 -10.18 27.46 -14.36
CA VAL A 616 -10.11 26.77 -13.06
C VAL A 616 -9.42 27.64 -12.01
N ASP A 617 -8.20 28.09 -12.30
CA ASP A 617 -7.41 28.90 -11.39
C ASP A 617 -6.30 29.66 -12.18
N PRO A 618 -6.46 30.98 -12.40
CA PRO A 618 -5.46 31.79 -13.10
C PRO A 618 -4.08 31.84 -12.42
N SER A 619 -3.99 31.50 -11.14
CA SER A 619 -2.72 31.53 -10.39
C SER A 619 -1.82 30.33 -10.68
N ILE A 620 -2.38 29.25 -11.26
CA ILE A 620 -1.63 28.04 -11.59
C ILE A 620 -1.03 28.19 -12.99
N PRO A 621 0.30 28.24 -13.14
CA PRO A 621 0.93 28.31 -14.45
C PRO A 621 0.79 26.99 -15.21
N ALA A 622 0.34 27.05 -16.47
CA ALA A 622 0.35 25.88 -17.34
C ALA A 622 1.80 25.43 -17.62
N PRO A 623 2.09 24.11 -17.61
CA PRO A 623 3.42 23.63 -17.91
C PRO A 623 3.78 23.93 -19.37
N ARG A 624 5.03 24.33 -19.60
CA ARG A 624 5.50 24.66 -20.95
C ARG A 624 5.76 23.36 -21.72
N SER A 625 4.92 23.08 -22.72
CA SER A 625 5.17 21.94 -23.61
C SER A 625 6.34 22.23 -24.54
N VAL A 626 7.29 21.30 -24.61
CA VAL A 626 8.46 21.39 -25.50
C VAL A 626 8.26 20.57 -26.78
N ARG A 627 7.20 19.76 -26.84
CA ARG A 627 6.87 18.89 -27.98
C ARG A 627 5.70 19.45 -28.79
N SER A 628 5.77 19.32 -30.11
CA SER A 628 4.69 19.65 -31.03
C SER A 628 4.55 18.53 -32.05
N THR A 629 3.32 18.04 -32.24
CA THR A 629 2.99 17.02 -33.23
C THR A 629 2.63 17.62 -34.58
N GLY A 630 2.28 18.92 -34.62
CA GLY A 630 1.74 19.59 -35.79
C GLY A 630 0.28 19.21 -36.09
N ILE A 631 -0.33 18.38 -35.24
CA ILE A 631 -1.73 17.95 -35.36
C ILE A 631 -2.53 18.73 -34.32
N LYS A 632 -3.46 19.56 -34.79
CA LYS A 632 -4.36 20.29 -33.90
C LYS A 632 -5.46 19.37 -33.35
N PRO A 633 -5.95 19.60 -32.12
CA PRO A 633 -7.17 18.99 -31.62
C PRO A 633 -8.34 19.24 -32.58
N TRP A 634 -9.23 18.26 -32.74
CA TRP A 634 -10.42 18.38 -33.56
C TRP A 634 -11.68 18.17 -32.71
N TYR A 635 -12.81 18.69 -33.19
CA TYR A 635 -14.10 18.46 -32.55
C TYR A 635 -15.15 18.04 -33.58
N ALA A 636 -16.13 17.26 -33.13
CA ALA A 636 -17.29 16.87 -33.93
C ALA A 636 -18.57 17.08 -33.10
N ASP A 637 -19.44 17.98 -33.56
CA ASP A 637 -20.74 18.21 -32.93
C ASP A 637 -21.73 17.12 -33.33
N VAL A 638 -21.77 16.06 -32.52
CA VAL A 638 -22.59 14.85 -32.76
C VAL A 638 -23.72 14.79 -31.73
N PRO A 639 -25.00 14.71 -32.15
CA PRO A 639 -26.13 14.56 -31.24
C PRO A 639 -26.01 13.30 -30.38
N ALA A 640 -26.44 13.39 -29.11
CA ALA A 640 -26.31 12.30 -28.13
C ALA A 640 -26.72 10.89 -28.63
N PRO A 641 -27.82 10.70 -29.40
CA PRO A 641 -28.20 9.38 -29.89
C PRO A 641 -27.22 8.73 -30.87
N GLU A 642 -26.43 9.54 -31.59
CA GLU A 642 -25.51 9.08 -32.64
C GLU A 642 -24.08 8.95 -32.16
N GLN A 643 -23.77 9.46 -30.96
CA GLN A 643 -22.41 9.53 -30.44
C GLN A 643 -21.77 8.15 -30.27
N ALA A 644 -22.50 7.15 -29.77
CA ALA A 644 -21.95 5.81 -29.56
C ALA A 644 -21.46 5.18 -30.88
N LEU A 645 -22.25 5.29 -31.95
CA LEU A 645 -21.88 4.81 -33.28
C LEU A 645 -20.71 5.59 -33.87
N TYR A 646 -20.70 6.91 -33.68
CA TYR A 646 -19.61 7.76 -34.15
C TYR A 646 -18.30 7.45 -33.42
N VAL A 647 -18.34 7.26 -32.10
CA VAL A 647 -17.20 6.87 -31.28
C VAL A 647 -16.65 5.53 -31.72
N HIS A 648 -17.49 4.52 -31.98
CA HIS A 648 -17.05 3.23 -32.51
C HIS A 648 -16.23 3.40 -33.80
N LYS A 649 -16.76 4.16 -34.77
CA LYS A 649 -16.08 4.39 -36.04
C LYS A 649 -14.72 5.09 -35.84
N ILE A 650 -14.70 6.20 -35.11
CA ILE A 650 -13.47 7.00 -34.95
C ILE A 650 -12.44 6.29 -34.08
N ALA A 651 -12.87 5.60 -33.01
CA ALA A 651 -11.96 4.81 -32.19
C ALA A 651 -11.28 3.72 -33.03
N GLY A 652 -12.04 3.04 -33.90
CA GLY A 652 -11.48 2.05 -34.83
C GLY A 652 -10.49 2.63 -35.85
N ASP A 653 -10.67 3.87 -36.29
CA ASP A 653 -9.71 4.55 -37.17
C ASP A 653 -8.45 5.00 -36.39
N GLU A 654 -8.61 5.46 -35.15
CA GLU A 654 -7.52 5.96 -34.31
C GLU A 654 -6.62 4.85 -33.76
N THR A 655 -7.09 3.60 -33.62
CA THR A 655 -6.24 2.46 -33.20
C THR A 655 -5.08 2.18 -34.15
N GLN A 656 -5.14 2.64 -35.40
CA GLN A 656 -4.03 2.58 -36.35
C GLN A 656 -2.81 3.41 -35.91
N HIS A 657 -3.02 4.35 -34.99
CA HIS A 657 -2.01 5.30 -34.50
C HIS A 657 -1.51 4.97 -33.08
N GLY A 658 -2.09 3.95 -32.42
CA GLY A 658 -1.69 3.53 -31.08
C GLY A 658 -2.89 3.24 -30.16
N GLN A 659 -2.66 3.28 -28.85
CA GLN A 659 -3.71 3.04 -27.87
C GLN A 659 -4.71 4.20 -27.81
N VAL A 660 -6.01 3.87 -27.75
CA VAL A 660 -7.08 4.86 -27.71
C VAL A 660 -7.78 4.87 -26.35
N GLY A 661 -7.75 6.02 -25.68
CA GLY A 661 -8.51 6.28 -24.47
C GLY A 661 -9.81 7.03 -24.79
N VAL A 662 -10.97 6.43 -24.54
CA VAL A 662 -12.26 7.12 -24.64
C VAL A 662 -12.68 7.57 -23.25
N ILE A 663 -12.72 8.88 -23.02
CA ILE A 663 -13.05 9.45 -21.71
C ILE A 663 -14.45 10.07 -21.79
N THR A 664 -15.36 9.57 -20.96
CA THR A 664 -16.77 9.97 -20.99
C THR A 664 -17.36 10.18 -19.59
N SER A 665 -18.53 10.81 -19.56
CA SER A 665 -19.34 10.96 -18.35
C SER A 665 -19.86 9.60 -17.85
N ARG A 666 -20.07 9.44 -16.54
CA ARG A 666 -20.67 8.22 -15.94
C ARG A 666 -21.99 7.83 -16.62
N ARG A 667 -22.83 8.82 -16.93
CA ARG A 667 -24.12 8.60 -17.60
C ARG A 667 -23.98 7.93 -18.98
N ARG A 668 -22.88 8.19 -19.69
CA ARG A 668 -22.63 7.63 -21.03
C ARG A 668 -21.62 6.48 -21.02
N LEU A 669 -21.10 6.09 -19.86
CA LEU A 669 -20.02 5.10 -19.75
C LEU A 669 -20.43 3.73 -20.33
N GLU A 670 -21.53 3.16 -19.86
CA GLU A 670 -22.00 1.83 -20.28
C GLU A 670 -22.30 1.80 -21.79
N LEU A 671 -23.03 2.81 -22.28
CA LEU A 671 -23.38 2.93 -23.70
C LEU A 671 -22.14 2.97 -24.61
N VAL A 672 -21.13 3.75 -24.22
CA VAL A 672 -19.89 3.88 -25.01
C VAL A 672 -19.03 2.63 -24.88
N GLN A 673 -18.97 2.01 -23.70
CA GLN A 673 -18.29 0.73 -23.47
C GLN A 673 -18.83 -0.38 -24.36
N GLU A 674 -20.16 -0.53 -24.43
CA GLU A 674 -20.81 -1.51 -25.30
C GLU A 674 -20.50 -1.24 -26.78
N ALA A 675 -20.43 0.04 -27.18
CA ALA A 675 -20.19 0.41 -28.57
C ALA A 675 -18.78 0.09 -29.08
N VAL A 676 -17.77 0.05 -28.20
CA VAL A 676 -16.37 -0.23 -28.61
C VAL A 676 -15.85 -1.58 -28.10
N ALA A 677 -16.72 -2.43 -27.53
CA ALA A 677 -16.33 -3.68 -26.89
C ALA A 677 -15.64 -4.68 -27.82
N ASP A 678 -15.85 -4.57 -29.13
CA ASP A 678 -15.24 -5.40 -30.17
C ASP A 678 -13.88 -4.88 -30.68
N LEU A 679 -13.48 -3.67 -30.28
CA LEU A 679 -12.22 -3.05 -30.69
C LEU A 679 -11.10 -3.42 -29.70
N ALA A 680 -10.00 -3.96 -30.24
CA ALA A 680 -8.75 -4.11 -29.49
C ALA A 680 -8.08 -2.73 -29.28
N ASP A 681 -7.29 -2.59 -28.21
CA ASP A 681 -6.51 -1.38 -27.88
C ASP A 681 -7.32 -0.10 -27.61
N VAL A 682 -8.64 -0.24 -27.38
CA VAL A 682 -9.52 0.85 -26.95
C VAL A 682 -9.93 0.63 -25.49
N THR A 683 -9.75 1.65 -24.65
CA THR A 683 -10.18 1.61 -23.24
C THR A 683 -11.14 2.77 -22.96
N VAL A 684 -12.33 2.46 -22.43
CA VAL A 684 -13.32 3.47 -22.06
C VAL A 684 -13.32 3.71 -20.56
N LEU A 685 -13.13 4.97 -20.15
CA LEU A 685 -12.94 5.38 -18.76
C LEU A 685 -13.75 6.64 -18.44
N THR A 686 -13.96 6.87 -17.15
CA THR A 686 -14.32 8.20 -16.64
C THR A 686 -13.05 9.03 -16.44
N ALA A 687 -13.18 10.36 -16.33
CA ALA A 687 -12.04 11.24 -16.05
C ALA A 687 -11.28 10.82 -14.77
N ARG A 688 -12.00 10.34 -13.75
CA ARG A 688 -11.41 9.83 -12.50
C ARG A 688 -10.57 8.58 -12.71
N ASN A 689 -11.04 7.62 -13.50
CA ASN A 689 -10.33 6.37 -13.76
C ASN A 689 -9.17 6.54 -14.75
N ALA A 690 -9.19 7.58 -15.57
CA ALA A 690 -8.10 7.92 -16.47
C ALA A 690 -6.89 8.56 -15.76
N LYS A 691 -7.01 9.01 -14.50
CA LYS A 691 -5.89 9.58 -13.73
C LYS A 691 -4.74 8.58 -13.60
N GLY A 692 -3.51 9.10 -13.74
CA GLY A 692 -2.30 8.29 -13.78
C GLY A 692 -2.09 7.45 -15.06
N LEU A 693 -3.02 7.47 -16.02
CA LEU A 693 -2.87 6.78 -17.32
C LEU A 693 -2.57 7.76 -18.45
N GLU A 694 -1.98 7.27 -19.53
CA GLU A 694 -1.66 8.02 -20.75
C GLU A 694 -2.03 7.17 -21.98
N PHE A 695 -2.54 7.79 -23.04
CA PHE A 695 -2.95 7.15 -24.29
C PHE A 695 -2.36 7.89 -25.49
N ASP A 696 -2.15 7.22 -26.63
CA ASP A 696 -1.69 7.88 -27.85
C ASP A 696 -2.75 8.83 -28.40
N SER A 697 -3.99 8.34 -28.52
CA SER A 697 -5.14 9.12 -28.94
C SER A 697 -6.19 9.15 -27.83
N VAL A 698 -6.77 10.32 -27.56
CA VAL A 698 -7.89 10.46 -26.61
C VAL A 698 -9.11 11.02 -27.31
N LEU A 699 -10.26 10.38 -27.07
CA LEU A 699 -11.58 10.85 -27.48
C LEU A 699 -12.37 11.24 -26.23
N VAL A 700 -12.63 12.54 -26.05
CA VAL A 700 -13.49 13.03 -24.96
C VAL A 700 -14.93 13.09 -25.46
N VAL A 701 -15.82 12.38 -24.79
CA VAL A 701 -17.25 12.27 -25.13
C VAL A 701 -18.07 12.87 -23.98
N ASP A 702 -19.10 13.65 -24.30
CA ASP A 702 -19.97 14.30 -23.30
C ASP A 702 -19.21 15.23 -22.33
N ALA A 703 -18.40 16.16 -22.87
CA ALA A 703 -17.62 17.11 -22.07
C ALA A 703 -18.48 17.91 -21.07
N ASP A 704 -19.69 18.33 -21.47
CA ASP A 704 -20.66 18.97 -20.57
C ASP A 704 -21.07 18.05 -19.42
N GLY A 705 -21.32 16.77 -19.71
CA GLY A 705 -21.64 15.76 -18.70
C GLY A 705 -20.51 15.60 -17.67
N ILE A 706 -19.26 15.53 -18.14
CA ILE A 706 -18.08 15.45 -17.27
C ILE A 706 -17.99 16.68 -16.34
N MET A 707 -18.29 17.88 -16.85
CA MET A 707 -18.27 19.11 -16.07
C MET A 707 -19.38 19.17 -15.00
N ILE A 708 -20.57 18.65 -15.30
CA ILE A 708 -21.73 18.74 -14.40
C ILE A 708 -21.71 17.64 -13.33
N GLU A 709 -21.02 16.53 -13.57
CA GLU A 709 -20.94 15.38 -12.64
C GLU A 709 -20.22 15.68 -11.32
N SER A 710 -19.46 16.78 -11.25
CA SER A 710 -18.63 17.13 -10.10
C SER A 710 -18.62 18.64 -9.87
N PRO A 711 -18.66 19.12 -8.61
CA PRO A 711 -18.42 20.53 -8.29
C PRO A 711 -17.06 21.05 -8.79
N ARG A 712 -16.10 20.15 -9.03
CA ARG A 712 -14.78 20.43 -9.62
C ARG A 712 -14.66 19.98 -11.08
N GLY A 713 -15.77 19.83 -11.79
CA GLY A 713 -15.81 19.20 -13.12
C GLY A 713 -14.94 19.86 -14.21
N LEU A 714 -14.59 21.14 -14.10
CA LEU A 714 -13.59 21.77 -14.98
C LEU A 714 -12.20 21.13 -14.85
N ARG A 715 -11.83 20.69 -13.64
CA ARG A 715 -10.57 19.97 -13.38
C ARG A 715 -10.63 18.56 -13.94
N ASP A 716 -11.79 17.90 -13.84
CA ASP A 716 -12.00 16.58 -14.46
C ASP A 716 -11.93 16.66 -15.99
N LEU A 717 -12.46 17.73 -16.60
CA LEU A 717 -12.28 18.01 -18.02
C LEU A 717 -10.81 18.28 -18.37
N TYR A 718 -10.11 19.10 -17.59
CA TYR A 718 -8.66 19.33 -17.78
C TYR A 718 -7.86 18.02 -17.73
N VAL A 719 -8.17 17.14 -16.77
CA VAL A 719 -7.59 15.80 -16.69
C VAL A 719 -7.90 15.01 -17.96
N ALA A 720 -9.16 14.97 -18.41
CA ALA A 720 -9.55 14.21 -19.60
C ALA A 720 -8.79 14.66 -20.87
N LEU A 721 -8.65 15.97 -21.08
CA LEU A 721 -7.97 16.52 -22.26
C LEU A 721 -6.46 16.25 -22.25
N THR A 722 -5.85 16.12 -21.07
CA THR A 722 -4.39 16.04 -20.91
C THR A 722 -3.84 14.62 -20.94
N ARG A 723 -4.70 13.60 -21.13
CA ARG A 723 -4.30 12.19 -21.19
C ARG A 723 -3.73 11.71 -22.52
N CYS A 724 -3.76 12.53 -23.57
CA CYS A 724 -3.21 12.16 -24.88
C CYS A 724 -1.74 12.52 -25.04
N THR A 725 -0.98 11.62 -25.65
CA THR A 725 0.41 11.83 -26.06
C THR A 725 0.54 12.09 -27.55
N GLN A 726 -0.51 12.04 -28.36
CA GLN A 726 -0.41 12.39 -29.79
C GLN A 726 -1.60 13.19 -30.30
N ARG A 727 -2.83 12.67 -30.14
CA ARG A 727 -4.02 13.19 -30.81
C ARG A 727 -5.18 13.35 -29.83
N LEU A 728 -5.97 14.40 -30.02
CA LEU A 728 -7.14 14.71 -29.20
C LEU A 728 -8.35 15.00 -30.08
N GLY A 729 -9.45 14.29 -29.80
CA GLY A 729 -10.76 14.53 -30.38
C GLY A 729 -11.80 14.79 -29.31
N VAL A 730 -12.71 15.75 -29.55
CA VAL A 730 -13.87 15.99 -28.67
C VAL A 730 -15.16 15.75 -29.45
N ILE A 731 -16.01 14.87 -28.93
CA ILE A 731 -17.23 14.42 -29.59
C ILE A 731 -18.46 14.84 -28.76
N GLY A 732 -19.38 15.53 -29.42
CA GLY A 732 -20.61 16.05 -28.84
C GLY A 732 -20.61 17.57 -28.72
N THR A 733 -21.58 18.08 -27.97
CA THR A 733 -21.73 19.53 -27.76
C THR A 733 -20.53 20.07 -26.98
N LEU A 734 -19.89 21.11 -27.52
CA LEU A 734 -18.76 21.77 -26.88
C LEU A 734 -19.24 22.75 -25.79
N PRO A 735 -18.67 22.68 -24.57
CA PRO A 735 -18.85 23.71 -23.55
C PRO A 735 -18.23 25.05 -24.00
N ASP A 736 -18.72 26.16 -23.44
CA ASP A 736 -18.27 27.51 -23.83
C ASP A 736 -16.76 27.74 -23.58
N VAL A 737 -16.21 27.13 -22.54
CA VAL A 737 -14.76 27.17 -22.23
C VAL A 737 -13.91 26.58 -23.35
N LEU A 738 -14.43 25.57 -24.05
CA LEU A 738 -13.77 24.92 -25.18
C LEU A 738 -14.08 25.62 -26.50
N ARG A 739 -15.32 26.08 -26.69
CA ARG A 739 -15.78 26.75 -27.92
C ARG A 739 -15.03 28.06 -28.20
N SER A 740 -14.58 28.75 -27.16
CA SER A 740 -13.84 30.02 -27.27
C SER A 740 -12.35 29.84 -27.61
N SER A 741 -11.82 28.62 -27.59
CA SER A 741 -10.40 28.35 -27.83
C SER A 741 -10.05 28.48 -29.32
N THR A 742 -8.88 29.06 -29.61
CA THR A 742 -8.30 29.12 -30.96
C THR A 742 -7.50 27.88 -31.35
N ALA A 743 -7.37 26.91 -30.44
CA ALA A 743 -6.52 25.73 -30.61
C ALA A 743 -7.09 24.68 -31.57
N TRP A 744 -8.38 24.76 -31.92
CA TRP A 744 -9.05 23.79 -32.80
C TRP A 744 -8.49 23.75 -34.23
N SER A 745 -8.49 22.56 -34.81
CA SER A 745 -8.52 22.41 -36.27
C SER A 745 -9.87 22.90 -36.77
N GLN A 746 -9.86 23.76 -37.80
CA GLN A 746 -11.06 24.08 -38.57
C GLN A 746 -11.52 22.88 -39.38
#